data_AF-A0A401T0U2-F1
#
_entry.id   AF-A0A401T0U2-F1
#
_cell.length_a   1.000
_cell.length_b   1.000
_cell.length_c   1.000
_cell.angle_alpha   90.00
_cell.angle_beta   90.00
_cell.angle_gamma   90.00
#
_symmetry.space_group_name_H-M   'P 1'
#
loop_
_entity.id
_entity.type
_entity.pdbx_description
1 polymer ?
#
loop_
_entity_poly.entity_id
_entity_poly.type
_entity_poly.pdbx_seq_one_letter_code
_entity_poly.pdbx_strand_id
1 'polypeptide(L)'
;MEAVLGSEDKELFNEDDNYWLGTFQKLSATGQKLYVRLFQRKLNWLKVTKLNYPDIGLDLTPTIEELSLAGILLTESDLCNVSEALNLLSAPELKLMARSFHLRSQGRRAEILESLLHLAKQQSIFSCSQKPSSPGLTILNRVKKMVGNCVKVAAPARAVFSRLLLLFNLTDCTDEEEAACAGQNQLSTVLMVNMNHVTFPSYTVLREKKIFQHRDDLLRYNEAVHSLADVITAMTSGFWSDALQICKTAKEKWSQLENNSDIRFHQQLPVYLRRFTAGWVYTRIKTYGVEILQRLHMYEEAVEELQNLLEQSIYCPSSRGYWWNRLSLNLHQHLKQTDQAIHCLRKGLDDVWVHMGHRLALYQRAVRIRDSPSCKKWCHLLQNLPVVRVQDVPHVTIKGRLCPGMGNALFLMENISEGPSLGQGEPCSTVICSVEEVSLAYYRQQGFDQGIHGEGTTFLTLFGLLFWDIIFQSGIPDVFRNPYQACPLDLYTDGFYQQRRECIESRVNFLKNASKETLCTFIADVWNGHRDINATLVNWEIFSSLQQTQSLVSCLGGPFLSGICRILAKDLRNGGAGLPDLVVWNSHSCQYKLAEVKGPSDQLSHKQMVWLDQLQQLEADVEVCHVTAVGARSHQLS
;
A
#
# COMPACT_ATOMS: atom_id res chain seq x y z
N MET A 1 15.47 -18.21 -0.07
CA MET A 1 15.50 -19.55 -0.69
C MET A 1 15.04 -20.61 0.28
N GLU A 2 15.69 -20.76 1.44
CA GLU A 2 15.35 -21.75 2.47
C GLU A 2 13.87 -21.76 2.86
N ALA A 3 13.29 -20.59 3.16
CA ALA A 3 11.88 -20.48 3.55
C ALA A 3 10.87 -21.04 2.53
N VAL A 4 11.17 -20.90 1.23
CA VAL A 4 10.28 -21.33 0.14
C VAL A 4 10.57 -22.77 -0.25
N LEU A 5 11.84 -23.10 -0.48
CA LEU A 5 12.27 -24.43 -0.93
C LEU A 5 12.19 -25.49 0.18
N GLY A 6 12.13 -25.08 1.45
CA GLY A 6 11.84 -25.94 2.60
C GLY A 6 10.36 -26.26 2.78
N SER A 7 9.48 -25.73 1.93
CA SER A 7 8.03 -25.96 1.96
C SER A 7 7.54 -26.74 0.74
N GLU A 8 6.25 -27.11 0.74
CA GLU A 8 5.57 -27.74 -0.41
C GLU A 8 5.65 -26.91 -1.70
N ASP A 9 5.88 -25.60 -1.61
CA ASP A 9 5.98 -24.71 -2.77
C ASP A 9 7.18 -25.04 -3.67
N LYS A 10 8.13 -25.87 -3.20
CA LYS A 10 9.21 -26.41 -4.03
C LYS A 10 8.69 -27.14 -5.28
N GLU A 11 7.51 -27.76 -5.19
CA GLU A 11 6.87 -28.47 -6.32
C GLU A 11 6.49 -27.53 -7.49
N LEU A 12 6.43 -26.21 -7.25
CA LEU A 12 6.11 -25.20 -8.27
C LEU A 12 7.30 -24.85 -9.18
N PHE A 13 8.48 -25.43 -8.91
CA PHE A 13 9.71 -25.19 -9.67
C PHE A 13 10.11 -26.46 -10.43
N ASN A 14 10.27 -26.34 -11.75
CA ASN A 14 10.66 -27.46 -12.62
C ASN A 14 12.19 -27.67 -12.65
N GLU A 15 12.68 -28.62 -13.44
CA GLU A 15 14.12 -28.90 -13.57
C GLU A 15 14.92 -27.69 -14.06
N ASP A 16 14.39 -26.93 -15.03
CA ASP A 16 15.04 -25.70 -15.51
C ASP A 16 15.14 -24.62 -14.43
N ASP A 17 14.10 -24.47 -13.62
CA ASP A 17 14.10 -23.53 -12.50
C ASP A 17 15.15 -23.97 -11.44
N ASN A 18 15.20 -25.27 -11.13
CA ASN A 18 16.17 -25.85 -10.19
C ASN A 18 17.62 -25.74 -10.67
N TYR A 19 17.87 -25.74 -11.99
CA TYR A 19 19.18 -25.44 -12.55
C TYR A 19 19.67 -24.05 -12.10
N TRP A 20 18.84 -23.01 -12.25
CA TRP A 20 19.22 -21.64 -11.85
C TRP A 20 19.44 -21.50 -10.34
N LEU A 21 18.60 -22.15 -9.54
CA LEU A 21 18.73 -22.16 -8.07
C LEU A 21 20.04 -22.85 -7.64
N GLY A 22 20.36 -24.01 -8.23
CA GLY A 22 21.58 -24.74 -7.97
C GLY A 22 22.83 -24.01 -8.45
N THR A 23 22.77 -23.33 -9.60
CA THR A 23 23.87 -22.51 -10.11
C THR A 23 24.17 -21.35 -9.15
N PHE A 24 23.16 -20.65 -8.64
CA PHE A 24 23.37 -19.58 -7.66
C PHE A 24 24.01 -20.06 -6.36
N GLN A 25 23.61 -21.23 -5.85
CA GLN A 25 24.21 -21.82 -4.64
C GLN A 25 25.68 -22.19 -4.80
N LYS A 26 26.13 -22.50 -6.03
CA LYS A 26 27.52 -22.85 -6.34
C LYS A 26 28.42 -21.62 -6.54
N LEU A 27 27.85 -20.42 -6.67
CA LEU A 27 28.62 -19.19 -6.77
C LEU A 27 29.40 -18.90 -5.49
N SER A 28 30.52 -18.20 -5.65
CA SER A 28 31.27 -17.61 -4.55
C SER A 28 30.41 -16.62 -3.75
N ALA A 29 30.79 -16.35 -2.50
CA ALA A 29 30.08 -15.38 -1.67
C ALA A 29 30.07 -13.97 -2.30
N THR A 30 31.14 -13.58 -3.00
CA THR A 30 31.21 -12.31 -3.74
C THR A 30 30.31 -12.33 -4.98
N GLY A 31 30.25 -13.46 -5.70
CA GLY A 31 29.33 -13.69 -6.81
C GLY A 31 27.87 -13.57 -6.39
N GLN A 32 27.49 -14.23 -5.30
CA GLN A 32 26.13 -14.14 -4.73
C GLN A 32 25.78 -12.71 -4.32
N LYS A 33 26.69 -12.00 -3.62
CA LYS A 33 26.49 -10.59 -3.24
C LYS A 33 26.28 -9.70 -4.45
N LEU A 34 27.13 -9.83 -5.48
CA LEU A 34 27.02 -9.01 -6.69
C LEU A 34 25.71 -9.30 -7.44
N TYR A 35 25.34 -10.58 -7.57
CA TYR A 35 24.07 -10.96 -8.16
C TYR A 35 22.88 -10.31 -7.45
N VAL A 36 22.82 -10.41 -6.12
CA VAL A 36 21.73 -9.82 -5.32
C VAL A 36 21.67 -8.29 -5.48
N ARG A 37 22.81 -7.59 -5.48
CA ARG A 37 22.86 -6.14 -5.75
C ARG A 37 22.31 -5.79 -7.13
N LEU A 38 22.67 -6.55 -8.16
CA LEU A 38 22.18 -6.32 -9.52
C LEU A 38 20.71 -6.72 -9.68
N PHE A 39 20.26 -7.78 -9.01
CA PHE A 39 18.87 -8.23 -8.99
C PHE A 39 17.94 -7.16 -8.40
N GLN A 40 18.37 -6.48 -7.32
CA GLN A 40 17.59 -5.40 -6.72
C GLN A 40 17.36 -4.25 -7.71
N ARG A 41 18.32 -3.91 -8.56
CA ARG A 41 18.17 -2.81 -9.53
C ARG A 41 17.09 -3.10 -10.58
N LYS A 42 16.54 -2.03 -11.18
CA LYS A 42 15.68 -2.14 -12.36
C LYS A 42 16.39 -2.96 -13.44
N LEU A 43 15.71 -3.95 -14.01
CA LEU A 43 16.26 -4.83 -15.04
C LEU A 43 16.59 -4.01 -16.30
N ASN A 44 17.87 -3.71 -16.49
CA ASN A 44 18.42 -2.98 -17.63
C ASN A 44 19.89 -3.36 -17.81
N TRP A 45 20.46 -3.01 -18.96
CA TRP A 45 21.92 -3.02 -19.13
C TRP A 45 22.56 -1.96 -18.24
N LEU A 46 23.74 -2.27 -17.71
CA LEU A 46 24.51 -1.42 -16.81
C LEU A 46 25.96 -1.35 -17.31
N LYS A 47 26.53 -0.14 -17.36
CA LYS A 47 27.95 0.04 -17.62
C LYS A 47 28.74 -0.44 -16.40
N VAL A 48 29.77 -1.26 -16.59
CA VAL A 48 30.61 -1.76 -15.49
C VAL A 48 31.29 -0.59 -14.76
N THR A 49 31.66 0.47 -15.47
CA THR A 49 32.23 1.71 -14.90
C THR A 49 31.31 2.46 -13.94
N LYS A 50 30.01 2.15 -13.92
CA LYS A 50 29.03 2.73 -12.99
C LYS A 50 28.72 1.82 -11.80
N LEU A 51 29.31 0.63 -11.75
CA LEU A 51 29.14 -0.29 -10.63
C LEU A 51 30.27 -0.05 -9.63
N ASN A 52 29.92 0.34 -8.41
CA ASN A 52 30.86 0.54 -7.32
C ASN A 52 30.31 -0.13 -6.05
N TYR A 53 30.90 -1.26 -5.67
CA TYR A 53 30.53 -2.05 -4.50
C TYR A 53 31.79 -2.43 -3.71
N PRO A 54 32.35 -1.50 -2.90
CA PRO A 54 33.62 -1.70 -2.21
C PRO A 54 33.55 -2.84 -1.18
N ASP A 55 32.35 -3.18 -0.69
CA ASP A 55 32.03 -4.32 0.17
C ASP A 55 32.15 -5.69 -0.53
N ILE A 56 32.20 -5.70 -1.86
CA ILE A 56 32.35 -6.91 -2.68
C ILE A 56 33.78 -7.00 -3.23
N GLY A 57 34.30 -5.90 -3.78
CA GLY A 57 35.65 -5.83 -4.31
C GLY A 57 35.92 -4.49 -5.01
N LEU A 58 37.18 -4.07 -5.02
CA LEU A 58 37.62 -2.87 -5.75
C LEU A 58 37.59 -3.08 -7.26
N ASP A 59 37.88 -4.30 -7.71
CA ASP A 59 37.71 -4.76 -9.09
C ASP A 59 36.61 -5.84 -9.14
N LEU A 60 35.54 -5.55 -9.87
CA LEU A 60 34.40 -6.45 -10.03
C LEU A 60 34.57 -7.41 -11.23
N THR A 61 35.61 -7.23 -12.05
CA THR A 61 35.86 -8.03 -13.26
C THR A 61 35.87 -9.55 -13.00
N PRO A 62 36.63 -10.11 -12.03
CA PRO A 62 36.64 -11.55 -11.81
C PRO A 62 35.28 -12.09 -11.36
N THR A 63 34.52 -11.31 -10.59
CA THR A 63 33.17 -11.69 -10.14
C THR A 63 32.17 -11.61 -11.30
N ILE A 64 32.32 -10.64 -12.20
CA ILE A 64 31.50 -10.54 -13.42
C ILE A 64 31.78 -11.73 -14.36
N GLU A 65 33.05 -12.12 -14.52
CA GLU A 65 33.45 -13.29 -15.31
C GLU A 65 32.86 -14.58 -14.73
N GLU A 66 32.92 -14.77 -13.41
CA GLU A 66 32.27 -15.90 -12.73
C GLU A 66 30.76 -15.96 -13.03
N LEU A 67 30.05 -14.84 -12.87
CA LEU A 67 28.62 -14.76 -13.11
C LEU A 67 28.24 -14.95 -14.59
N SER A 68 29.11 -14.52 -15.49
CA SER A 68 28.97 -14.70 -16.95
C SER A 68 29.16 -16.17 -17.35
N LEU A 69 30.21 -16.83 -16.83
CA LEU A 69 30.44 -18.26 -17.04
C LEU A 69 29.30 -19.12 -16.48
N ALA A 70 28.69 -18.68 -15.38
CA ALA A 70 27.49 -19.30 -14.81
C ALA A 70 26.20 -19.02 -15.61
N GLY A 71 26.24 -18.15 -16.63
CA GLY A 71 25.07 -17.77 -17.45
C GLY A 71 24.03 -16.91 -16.75
N ILE A 72 24.32 -16.46 -15.51
CA ILE A 72 23.41 -15.64 -14.70
C ILE A 72 23.51 -14.16 -15.09
N LEU A 73 24.63 -13.75 -15.67
CA LEU A 73 24.89 -12.40 -16.13
C LEU A 73 25.25 -12.42 -17.62
N LEU A 74 24.60 -11.57 -18.39
CA LEU A 74 24.89 -11.32 -19.80
C LEU A 74 25.93 -10.20 -19.92
N THR A 75 26.80 -10.25 -20.92
CA THR A 75 27.84 -9.24 -21.17
C THR A 75 27.63 -8.52 -22.50
N GLU A 76 28.51 -7.61 -22.88
CA GLU A 76 28.40 -6.85 -24.13
C GLU A 76 28.32 -7.73 -25.39
N SER A 77 28.76 -8.99 -25.34
CA SER A 77 28.57 -9.94 -26.44
C SER A 77 27.09 -10.20 -26.72
N ASP A 78 26.27 -10.29 -25.67
CA ASP A 78 24.84 -10.62 -25.76
C ASP A 78 23.95 -9.41 -26.06
N LEU A 79 24.51 -8.20 -26.04
CA LEU A 79 23.79 -6.97 -26.37
C LEU A 79 23.47 -6.90 -27.87
N CYS A 80 22.33 -7.47 -28.28
CA CYS A 80 21.92 -7.51 -29.69
C CYS A 80 20.84 -6.48 -30.06
N ASN A 81 20.11 -5.95 -29.07
CA ASN A 81 19.00 -5.03 -29.31
C ASN A 81 19.50 -3.56 -29.38
N VAL A 82 19.25 -2.90 -30.52
CA VAL A 82 19.67 -1.52 -30.76
C VAL A 82 19.01 -0.53 -29.78
N SER A 83 17.74 -0.73 -29.43
CA SER A 83 17.02 0.13 -28.48
C SER A 83 17.61 0.04 -27.08
N GLU A 84 17.90 -1.19 -26.61
CA GLU A 84 18.54 -1.39 -25.32
C GLU A 84 19.95 -0.77 -25.29
N ALA A 85 20.72 -0.93 -26.37
CA ALA A 85 22.06 -0.38 -26.51
C ALA A 85 22.05 1.16 -26.48
N LEU A 86 21.16 1.79 -27.26
CA LEU A 86 21.04 3.25 -27.30
C LEU A 86 20.57 3.83 -25.96
N ASN A 87 19.69 3.12 -25.25
CA ASN A 87 19.25 3.52 -23.91
C ASN A 87 20.38 3.56 -22.88
N LEU A 88 21.46 2.80 -23.12
CA LEU A 88 22.64 2.76 -22.25
C LEU A 88 23.51 4.02 -22.33
N LEU A 89 23.39 4.77 -23.43
CA LEU A 89 24.14 6.01 -23.64
C LEU A 89 23.59 7.14 -22.77
N SER A 90 24.49 7.95 -22.23
CA SER A 90 24.16 9.24 -21.63
C SER A 90 23.72 10.25 -22.70
N ALA A 91 23.06 11.33 -22.27
CA ALA A 91 22.66 12.41 -23.19
C ALA A 91 23.80 12.96 -24.08
N PRO A 92 25.03 13.23 -23.58
CA PRO A 92 26.12 13.69 -24.45
C PRO A 92 26.59 12.60 -25.43
N GLU A 93 26.71 11.35 -25.00
CA GLU A 93 27.10 10.23 -25.87
C GLU A 93 26.08 10.01 -26.99
N LEU A 94 24.78 10.12 -26.70
CA LEU A 94 23.72 10.00 -27.69
C LEU A 94 23.77 11.13 -28.75
N LYS A 95 24.11 12.36 -28.33
CA LYS A 95 24.31 13.49 -29.26
C LYS A 95 25.53 13.26 -30.17
N LEU A 96 26.61 12.71 -29.63
CA LEU A 96 27.80 12.33 -30.42
C LEU A 96 27.46 11.24 -31.44
N MET A 97 26.67 10.24 -31.03
CA MET A 97 26.16 9.22 -31.94
C MET A 97 25.32 9.83 -33.06
N ALA A 98 24.37 10.71 -32.74
CA ALA A 98 23.52 11.36 -33.73
C ALA A 98 24.36 12.13 -34.77
N ARG A 99 25.38 12.88 -34.33
CA ARG A 99 26.30 13.59 -35.24
C ARG A 99 27.07 12.63 -36.14
N SER A 100 27.50 11.48 -35.63
CA SER A 100 28.27 10.50 -36.42
C SER A 100 27.46 9.84 -37.55
N PHE A 101 26.13 9.89 -37.46
CA PHE A 101 25.20 9.43 -38.50
C PHE A 101 24.51 10.60 -39.23
N HIS A 102 25.04 11.83 -39.13
CA HIS A 102 24.49 13.03 -39.78
C HIS A 102 23.03 13.37 -39.40
N LEU A 103 22.58 12.96 -38.21
CA LEU A 103 21.27 13.29 -37.66
C LEU A 103 21.29 14.58 -36.84
N ARG A 104 20.12 15.20 -36.67
CA ARG A 104 19.95 16.38 -35.82
C ARG A 104 20.29 16.02 -34.36
N SER A 105 21.31 16.68 -33.80
CA SER A 105 21.80 16.44 -32.44
C SER A 105 21.29 17.43 -31.38
N GLN A 106 20.47 18.40 -31.80
CA GLN A 106 19.78 19.36 -30.94
C GLN A 106 18.32 18.92 -30.80
N GLY A 107 17.94 18.46 -29.61
CA GLY A 107 16.61 17.92 -29.32
C GLY A 107 16.55 17.25 -27.95
N ARG A 108 15.34 16.84 -27.54
CA ARG A 108 15.14 16.05 -26.33
C ARG A 108 15.70 14.63 -26.54
N ARG A 109 16.09 13.96 -25.45
CA ARG A 109 16.67 12.59 -25.52
C ARG A 109 15.80 11.62 -26.32
N ALA A 110 14.48 11.65 -26.11
CA ALA A 110 13.53 10.78 -26.77
C ALA A 110 13.52 10.97 -28.30
N GLU A 111 13.57 12.21 -28.79
CA GLU A 111 13.58 12.53 -30.23
C GLU A 111 14.84 12.00 -30.94
N ILE A 112 16.00 12.11 -30.27
CA ILE A 112 17.26 11.61 -30.80
C ILE A 112 17.26 10.07 -30.82
N LEU A 113 16.71 9.43 -29.77
CA LEU A 113 16.54 7.97 -29.72
C LEU A 113 15.64 7.48 -30.87
N GLU A 114 14.46 8.07 -31.04
CA GLU A 114 13.53 7.74 -32.13
C GLU A 114 14.17 7.89 -33.51
N SER A 115 14.91 8.98 -33.74
CA SER A 115 15.60 9.21 -35.01
C SER A 115 16.64 8.13 -35.33
N LEU A 116 17.42 7.71 -34.32
CA LEU A 116 18.42 6.64 -34.45
C LEU A 116 17.77 5.26 -34.62
N LEU A 117 16.65 5.01 -33.93
CA LEU A 117 15.89 3.76 -34.07
C LEU A 117 15.23 3.66 -35.44
N HIS A 118 14.71 4.77 -35.96
CA HIS A 118 14.17 4.83 -37.31
C HIS A 118 15.25 4.51 -38.35
N LEU A 119 16.44 5.11 -38.23
CA LEU A 119 17.59 4.79 -39.10
C LEU A 119 17.99 3.31 -39.01
N ALA A 120 17.98 2.74 -37.80
CA ALA A 120 18.31 1.32 -37.59
C ALA A 120 17.32 0.36 -38.27
N LYS A 121 16.06 0.77 -38.46
CA LYS A 121 15.00 -0.01 -39.11
C LYS A 121 15.01 0.10 -40.64
N GLN A 122 15.71 1.07 -41.21
CA GLN A 122 15.78 1.23 -42.68
C GLN A 122 16.57 0.07 -43.31
N GLN A 123 16.00 -0.54 -44.35
CA GLN A 123 16.69 -1.56 -45.15
C GLN A 123 17.72 -0.90 -46.06
N SER A 124 18.92 -1.48 -46.15
CA SER A 124 19.96 -1.01 -47.07
C SER A 124 19.53 -1.31 -48.51
N ILE A 125 19.30 -0.28 -49.33
CA ILE A 125 18.89 -0.40 -50.74
C ILE A 125 20.10 -0.66 -51.66
N PHE A 126 21.34 -0.60 -51.14
CA PHE A 126 22.56 -0.84 -51.93
C PHE A 126 23.59 -1.66 -51.13
N SER A 127 23.70 -2.96 -51.43
CA SER A 127 24.89 -3.74 -51.04
C SER A 127 25.27 -4.74 -52.15
N CYS A 128 26.08 -4.26 -53.10
CA CYS A 128 26.85 -5.11 -54.01
C CYS A 128 28.27 -5.25 -53.45
N SER A 129 28.41 -5.93 -52.31
CA SER A 129 29.70 -6.40 -51.77
C SER A 129 29.46 -7.41 -50.63
N GLN A 130 30.39 -8.35 -50.48
CA GLN A 130 30.29 -9.50 -49.59
C GLN A 130 30.40 -9.09 -48.10
N LYS A 131 29.30 -8.60 -47.52
CA LYS A 131 28.82 -8.75 -46.13
C LYS A 131 27.68 -7.75 -45.92
N PRO A 132 26.44 -8.18 -45.65
CA PRO A 132 25.32 -7.25 -45.45
C PRO A 132 25.45 -6.56 -44.09
N SER A 133 26.05 -5.38 -44.02
CA SER A 133 26.03 -4.55 -42.81
C SER A 133 24.78 -3.68 -42.80
N SER A 134 23.76 -4.11 -42.05
CA SER A 134 22.60 -3.27 -41.81
C SER A 134 23.00 -1.98 -41.06
N PRO A 135 22.34 -0.84 -41.30
CA PRO A 135 22.53 0.37 -40.50
C PRO A 135 22.41 0.11 -39.00
N GLY A 136 21.46 -0.75 -38.60
CA GLY A 136 21.28 -1.20 -37.22
C GLY A 136 22.52 -1.91 -36.63
N LEU A 137 23.16 -2.82 -37.36
CA LEU A 137 24.37 -3.50 -36.90
C LEU A 137 25.55 -2.52 -36.76
N THR A 138 25.64 -1.53 -37.66
CA THR A 138 26.67 -0.50 -37.60
C THR A 138 26.49 0.41 -36.39
N ILE A 139 25.25 0.83 -36.11
CA ILE A 139 24.90 1.58 -34.90
C ILE A 139 25.26 0.75 -33.67
N LEU A 140 24.81 -0.51 -33.60
CA LEU A 140 25.05 -1.39 -32.46
C LEU A 140 26.54 -1.57 -32.17
N ASN A 141 27.35 -1.88 -33.18
CA ASN A 141 28.80 -2.05 -33.01
C ASN A 141 29.48 -0.75 -32.54
N ARG A 142 28.99 0.41 -32.98
CA ARG A 142 29.53 1.69 -32.54
C ARG A 142 29.11 2.03 -31.11
N VAL A 143 27.87 1.71 -30.72
CA VAL A 143 27.41 1.83 -29.34
C VAL A 143 28.24 0.93 -28.42
N LYS A 144 28.44 -0.35 -28.76
CA LYS A 144 29.27 -1.28 -27.98
C LYS A 144 30.68 -0.72 -27.75
N LYS A 145 31.30 -0.15 -28.80
CA LYS A 145 32.61 0.51 -28.68
C LYS A 145 32.61 1.74 -27.77
N MET A 146 31.53 2.52 -27.74
CA MET A 146 31.42 3.71 -26.88
C MET A 146 31.10 3.37 -25.43
N VAL A 147 30.27 2.36 -25.20
CA VAL A 147 29.84 1.93 -23.86
C VAL A 147 30.97 1.19 -23.13
N GLY A 148 31.71 0.35 -23.86
CA GLY A 148 32.67 -0.59 -23.27
C GLY A 148 31.96 -1.74 -22.55
N ASN A 149 32.60 -2.30 -21.52
CA ASN A 149 32.09 -3.43 -20.76
C ASN A 149 30.75 -3.08 -20.12
N CYS A 150 29.75 -3.91 -20.40
CA CYS A 150 28.42 -3.73 -19.85
C CYS A 150 27.78 -5.08 -19.53
N VAL A 151 26.90 -5.07 -18.53
CA VAL A 151 26.31 -6.29 -18.00
C VAL A 151 24.80 -6.14 -17.83
N LYS A 152 24.07 -7.24 -17.93
CA LYS A 152 22.63 -7.32 -17.65
C LYS A 152 22.32 -8.66 -17.02
N VAL A 153 21.48 -8.67 -15.97
CA VAL A 153 21.04 -9.93 -15.38
C VAL A 153 20.24 -10.75 -16.39
N ALA A 154 20.56 -12.04 -16.53
CA ALA A 154 19.85 -12.95 -17.43
C ALA A 154 18.37 -13.05 -17.02
N ALA A 155 17.47 -12.79 -17.97
CA ALA A 155 16.03 -12.77 -17.71
C ALA A 155 15.47 -14.12 -17.21
N PRO A 156 15.88 -15.30 -17.75
CA PRO A 156 15.42 -16.59 -17.25
C PRO A 156 15.79 -16.81 -15.77
N ALA A 157 17.05 -16.58 -15.41
CA ALA A 157 17.53 -16.68 -14.04
C ALA A 157 16.74 -15.72 -13.13
N ARG A 158 16.64 -14.44 -13.51
CA ARG A 158 15.89 -13.43 -12.73
C ARG A 158 14.44 -13.83 -12.50
N ALA A 159 13.77 -14.41 -13.51
CA ALA A 159 12.38 -14.81 -13.39
C ALA A 159 12.17 -15.88 -12.30
N VAL A 160 13.11 -16.82 -12.15
CA VAL A 160 13.08 -17.84 -11.08
C VAL A 160 13.17 -17.19 -9.70
N PHE A 161 14.15 -16.32 -9.48
CA PHE A 161 14.31 -15.63 -8.19
C PHE A 161 13.17 -14.66 -7.89
N SER A 162 12.58 -14.05 -8.94
CA SER A 162 11.40 -13.19 -8.78
C SER A 162 10.18 -14.00 -8.32
N ARG A 163 9.97 -15.22 -8.84
CA ARG A 163 8.92 -16.13 -8.37
C ARG A 163 9.18 -16.62 -6.95
N LEU A 164 10.43 -16.92 -6.61
CA LEU A 164 10.81 -17.31 -5.25
C LEU A 164 10.51 -16.18 -4.27
N LEU A 165 10.83 -14.94 -4.63
CA LEU A 165 10.52 -13.78 -3.82
C LEU A 165 9.01 -13.54 -3.75
N LEU A 166 8.27 -13.70 -4.85
CA LEU A 166 6.80 -13.61 -4.84
C LEU A 166 6.17 -14.58 -3.83
N LEU A 167 6.60 -15.85 -3.82
CA LEU A 167 6.11 -16.86 -2.88
C LEU A 167 6.48 -16.54 -1.42
N PHE A 168 7.66 -15.96 -1.20
CA PHE A 168 8.09 -15.52 0.12
C PHE A 168 7.16 -14.41 0.68
N ASN A 169 6.72 -13.48 -0.16
CA ASN A 169 5.92 -12.31 0.27
C ASN A 169 4.40 -12.48 0.12
N LEU A 170 3.90 -13.68 -0.22
CA LEU A 170 2.46 -13.95 -0.07
C LEU A 170 2.00 -13.74 1.37
N THR A 171 2.92 -13.61 2.31
CA THR A 171 2.65 -13.39 3.71
C THR A 171 2.53 -11.93 4.14
N ASP A 172 2.79 -10.97 3.24
CA ASP A 172 2.61 -9.55 3.57
C ASP A 172 1.12 -9.19 3.57
N CYS A 173 0.62 -8.81 4.74
CA CYS A 173 -0.79 -8.45 4.92
C CYS A 173 -1.13 -7.08 4.31
N THR A 174 -0.14 -6.25 3.95
CA THR A 174 -0.30 -4.88 3.42
C THR A 174 -0.88 -4.90 2.00
N ASP A 175 -2.20 -4.89 1.92
CA ASP A 175 -2.92 -4.44 0.72
C ASP A 175 -2.65 -2.93 0.55
N GLU A 176 -1.96 -2.50 -0.51
CA GLU A 176 -2.50 -1.57 -1.54
C GLU A 176 -1.47 -0.84 -2.43
N GLU A 177 -0.18 -0.70 -2.07
CA GLU A 177 0.71 0.21 -2.86
C GLU A 177 2.07 -0.37 -3.31
N GLU A 178 2.50 -1.53 -2.82
CA GLU A 178 3.89 -1.99 -3.02
C GLU A 178 4.13 -2.91 -4.23
N ALA A 179 3.12 -3.14 -5.08
CA ALA A 179 3.27 -3.97 -6.28
C ALA A 179 4.29 -3.40 -7.29
N ALA A 180 4.62 -2.11 -7.20
CA ALA A 180 5.51 -1.42 -8.14
C ALA A 180 7.01 -1.65 -7.90
N CYS A 181 7.42 -2.21 -6.75
CA CYS A 181 8.84 -2.19 -6.37
C CYS A 181 9.71 -3.34 -6.90
N ALA A 182 9.22 -4.19 -7.81
CA ALA A 182 9.99 -5.32 -8.38
C ALA A 182 10.74 -6.17 -7.33
N GLY A 183 10.20 -6.23 -6.11
CA GLY A 183 10.78 -6.92 -4.96
C GLY A 183 11.96 -6.24 -4.24
N GLN A 184 12.19 -4.93 -4.43
CA GLN A 184 13.22 -4.21 -3.66
C GLN A 184 12.91 -4.17 -2.15
N ASN A 185 11.70 -3.76 -1.76
CA ASN A 185 11.28 -3.73 -0.34
C ASN A 185 11.26 -5.15 0.28
N GLN A 186 10.95 -6.14 -0.56
CA GLN A 186 10.86 -7.55 -0.19
C GLN A 186 12.23 -8.16 0.19
N LEU A 187 13.29 -7.78 -0.53
CA LEU A 187 14.65 -8.20 -0.18
C LEU A 187 15.21 -7.42 1.02
N SER A 188 14.80 -6.17 1.24
CA SER A 188 15.21 -5.44 2.45
C SER A 188 14.71 -6.12 3.72
N THR A 189 13.49 -6.66 3.74
CA THR A 189 12.97 -7.41 4.91
C THR A 189 13.85 -8.62 5.21
N VAL A 190 14.16 -9.44 4.20
CA VAL A 190 15.05 -10.60 4.35
C VAL A 190 16.45 -10.18 4.83
N LEU A 191 16.99 -9.08 4.31
CA LEU A 191 18.29 -8.56 4.73
C LEU A 191 18.27 -8.07 6.18
N MET A 192 17.22 -7.35 6.61
CA MET A 192 17.07 -6.86 7.98
C MET A 192 16.99 -8.01 8.99
N VAL A 193 16.30 -9.09 8.64
CA VAL A 193 16.26 -10.33 9.43
C VAL A 193 17.65 -10.93 9.57
N ASN A 194 18.37 -11.09 8.45
CA ASN A 194 19.72 -11.67 8.46
C ASN A 194 20.73 -10.81 9.25
N MET A 195 20.50 -9.50 9.34
CA MET A 195 21.30 -8.59 10.17
C MET A 195 20.87 -8.59 11.65
N ASN A 196 19.88 -9.40 12.05
CA ASN A 196 19.23 -9.38 13.36
C ASN A 196 18.66 -8.00 13.75
N HIS A 197 18.33 -7.16 12.76
CA HIS A 197 17.69 -5.87 12.99
C HIS A 197 16.17 -6.01 13.11
N VAL A 198 15.59 -7.09 12.57
CA VAL A 198 14.15 -7.37 12.60
C VAL A 198 13.93 -8.77 13.14
N THR A 199 13.13 -8.86 14.22
CA THR A 199 12.68 -10.13 14.80
C THR A 199 11.19 -10.28 14.54
N PHE A 200 10.75 -11.46 14.10
CA PHE A 200 9.34 -11.76 13.87
C PHE A 200 8.68 -12.40 15.10
N PRO A 201 7.35 -12.28 15.25
CA PRO A 201 6.59 -12.95 16.31
C PRO A 201 6.77 -14.47 16.28
N SER A 202 6.69 -15.10 17.45
CA SER A 202 6.74 -16.55 17.58
C SER A 202 5.36 -17.16 17.37
N TYR A 203 5.25 -18.08 16.41
CA TYR A 203 4.01 -18.82 16.11
C TYR A 203 4.35 -20.15 15.41
N THR A 204 3.36 -21.04 15.28
CA THR A 204 3.52 -22.32 14.58
C THR A 204 3.03 -22.20 13.13
N VAL A 205 3.89 -22.58 12.18
CA VAL A 205 3.50 -22.69 10.76
C VAL A 205 2.68 -23.97 10.56
N LEU A 206 1.44 -23.83 10.12
CA LEU A 206 0.53 -24.93 9.80
C LEU A 206 -0.09 -24.69 8.42
N ARG A 207 0.37 -25.44 7.41
CA ARG A 207 -0.16 -25.37 6.03
C ARG A 207 -1.02 -26.61 5.77
N GLU A 208 -2.24 -26.42 5.30
CA GLU A 208 -3.16 -27.48 4.91
C GLU A 208 -3.62 -27.34 3.45
N LYS A 209 -3.83 -26.11 2.98
CA LYS A 209 -4.30 -25.84 1.62
C LYS A 209 -3.16 -25.35 0.73
N LYS A 210 -3.12 -25.87 -0.50
CA LYS A 210 -2.30 -25.30 -1.58
C LYS A 210 -2.94 -24.00 -2.07
N ILE A 211 -2.14 -22.97 -2.34
CA ILE A 211 -2.61 -21.75 -3.00
C ILE A 211 -2.60 -21.95 -4.52
N PHE A 212 -1.49 -22.50 -5.04
CA PHE A 212 -1.31 -22.82 -6.45
C PHE A 212 -1.34 -24.32 -6.67
N GLN A 213 -2.08 -24.77 -7.69
CA GLN A 213 -2.18 -26.19 -8.02
C GLN A 213 -0.89 -26.73 -8.66
N HIS A 214 -0.30 -25.95 -9.55
CA HIS A 214 0.89 -26.32 -10.32
C HIS A 214 1.63 -25.07 -10.79
N ARG A 215 2.81 -25.26 -11.38
CA ARG A 215 3.69 -24.19 -11.86
C ARG A 215 2.98 -23.18 -12.77
N ASP A 216 2.16 -23.63 -13.71
CA ASP A 216 1.46 -22.71 -14.63
C ASP A 216 0.44 -21.82 -13.92
N ASP A 217 -0.07 -22.24 -12.76
CA ASP A 217 -0.95 -21.43 -11.93
C ASP A 217 -0.20 -20.28 -11.25
N LEU A 218 0.99 -20.59 -10.70
CA LEU A 218 1.91 -19.59 -10.19
C LEU A 218 2.36 -18.61 -11.30
N LEU A 219 2.62 -19.10 -12.51
CA LEU A 219 3.00 -18.24 -13.63
C LEU A 219 1.90 -17.27 -14.04
N ARG A 220 0.64 -17.74 -14.12
CA ARG A 220 -0.52 -16.87 -14.42
C ARG A 220 -0.73 -15.83 -13.33
N TYR A 221 -0.59 -16.21 -12.06
CA TYR A 221 -0.64 -15.25 -10.95
C TYR A 221 0.49 -14.21 -11.05
N ASN A 222 1.72 -14.65 -11.29
CA ASN A 222 2.87 -13.78 -11.45
C ASN A 222 2.67 -12.77 -12.60
N GLU A 223 2.18 -13.22 -13.75
CA GLU A 223 1.86 -12.34 -14.89
C GLU A 223 0.79 -11.29 -14.56
N ALA A 224 -0.26 -11.70 -13.85
CA ALA A 224 -1.31 -10.77 -13.41
C ALA A 224 -0.75 -9.71 -12.45
N VAL A 225 0.13 -10.10 -11.51
CA VAL A 225 0.78 -9.16 -10.58
C VAL A 225 1.65 -8.15 -11.32
N HIS A 226 2.40 -8.58 -12.34
CA HIS A 226 3.19 -7.66 -13.18
C HIS A 226 2.30 -6.70 -13.95
N SER A 227 1.20 -7.20 -14.53
CA SER A 227 0.23 -6.36 -15.24
C SER A 227 -0.39 -5.29 -14.33
N LEU A 228 -0.69 -5.66 -13.08
CA LEU A 228 -1.17 -4.70 -12.08
C LEU A 228 -0.12 -3.63 -11.73
N ALA A 229 1.14 -4.03 -11.55
CA ALA A 229 2.24 -3.10 -11.29
C ALA A 229 2.45 -2.11 -12.45
N ASP A 230 2.32 -2.57 -13.70
CA ASP A 230 2.43 -1.73 -14.88
C ASP A 230 1.27 -0.72 -14.96
N VAL A 231 0.04 -1.14 -14.63
CA VAL A 231 -1.13 -0.24 -14.53
C VAL A 231 -0.88 0.86 -13.50
N ILE A 232 -0.47 0.50 -12.28
CA ILE A 232 -0.19 1.46 -11.21
C ILE A 232 0.93 2.44 -11.64
N THR A 233 2.00 1.93 -12.24
CA THR A 233 3.13 2.76 -12.71
C THR A 233 2.69 3.76 -13.78
N ALA A 234 1.84 3.34 -14.73
CA ALA A 234 1.30 4.21 -15.76
C ALA A 234 0.37 5.29 -15.17
N MET A 235 -0.47 4.93 -14.20
CA MET A 235 -1.34 5.86 -13.49
C MET A 235 -0.54 6.93 -12.73
N THR A 236 0.46 6.53 -11.95
CA THR A 236 1.31 7.45 -11.19
C THR A 236 2.11 8.39 -12.10
N SER A 237 2.46 7.91 -13.31
CA SER A 237 3.15 8.73 -14.31
C SER A 237 2.21 9.66 -15.11
N GLY A 238 0.88 9.55 -14.90
CA GLY A 238 -0.13 10.31 -15.64
C GLY A 238 -0.37 9.83 -17.08
N PHE A 239 0.13 8.65 -17.46
CA PHE A 239 -0.06 8.04 -18.79
C PHE A 239 -1.36 7.23 -18.85
N TRP A 240 -2.50 7.92 -18.73
CA TRP A 240 -3.82 7.30 -18.62
C TRP A 240 -4.22 6.43 -19.82
N SER A 241 -3.81 6.81 -21.04
CA SER A 241 -4.12 6.04 -22.25
C SER A 241 -3.38 4.70 -22.30
N ASP A 242 -2.10 4.70 -21.92
CA ASP A 242 -1.29 3.48 -21.84
C ASP A 242 -1.82 2.56 -20.73
N ALA A 243 -2.17 3.14 -19.57
CA ALA A 243 -2.80 2.42 -18.46
C ALA A 243 -4.10 1.71 -18.92
N LEU A 244 -4.95 2.42 -19.69
CA LEU A 244 -6.17 1.83 -20.25
C LEU A 244 -5.88 0.66 -21.20
N GLN A 245 -4.85 0.77 -22.05
CA GLN A 245 -4.48 -0.29 -22.98
C GLN A 245 -3.97 -1.54 -22.25
N ILE A 246 -3.22 -1.37 -21.16
CA ILE A 246 -2.79 -2.48 -20.30
C ILE A 246 -4.02 -3.13 -19.66
N CYS A 247 -4.96 -2.34 -19.11
CA CYS A 247 -6.21 -2.86 -18.54
C CYS A 247 -7.05 -3.66 -19.56
N LYS A 248 -7.15 -3.18 -20.82
CA LYS A 248 -7.85 -3.90 -21.89
C LYS A 248 -7.20 -5.25 -22.19
N THR A 249 -5.88 -5.26 -22.32
CA THR A 249 -5.09 -6.49 -22.55
C THR A 249 -5.28 -7.48 -21.39
N ALA A 250 -5.28 -6.99 -20.14
CA ALA A 250 -5.53 -7.81 -18.97
C ALA A 250 -6.97 -8.36 -18.92
N LYS A 251 -7.96 -7.55 -19.32
CA LYS A 251 -9.37 -7.98 -19.41
C LYS A 251 -9.54 -9.10 -20.43
N GLU A 252 -8.93 -8.99 -21.61
CA GLU A 252 -8.95 -10.04 -22.64
C GLU A 252 -8.34 -11.35 -22.14
N LYS A 253 -7.17 -11.29 -21.49
CA LYS A 253 -6.54 -12.46 -20.87
C LYS A 253 -7.42 -13.09 -19.80
N TRP A 254 -8.05 -12.28 -18.95
CA TRP A 254 -8.96 -12.79 -17.94
C TRP A 254 -10.16 -13.52 -18.55
N SER A 255 -10.81 -12.94 -19.57
CA SER A 255 -11.95 -13.57 -20.25
C SER A 255 -11.60 -14.94 -20.86
N GLN A 256 -10.36 -15.13 -21.31
CA GLN A 256 -9.89 -16.44 -21.81
C GLN A 256 -9.73 -17.49 -20.70
N LEU A 257 -9.56 -17.06 -19.45
CA LEU A 257 -9.28 -17.91 -18.29
C LEU A 257 -10.53 -18.25 -17.46
N GLU A 258 -11.67 -17.58 -17.66
CA GLU A 258 -12.87 -17.72 -16.81
C GLU A 258 -13.38 -19.17 -16.70
N ASN A 259 -13.13 -20.01 -17.72
CA ASN A 259 -13.54 -21.41 -17.75
C ASN A 259 -12.47 -22.42 -17.29
N ASN A 260 -11.30 -21.95 -16.84
CA ASN A 260 -10.20 -22.82 -16.42
C ASN A 260 -10.55 -23.54 -15.09
N SER A 261 -10.17 -24.82 -14.97
CA SER A 261 -10.33 -25.63 -13.74
C SER A 261 -9.72 -24.98 -12.51
N ASP A 262 -8.61 -24.26 -12.68
CA ASP A 262 -7.86 -23.63 -11.59
C ASP A 262 -8.69 -22.51 -10.94
N ILE A 263 -9.50 -21.80 -11.73
CA ILE A 263 -10.40 -20.76 -11.22
C ILE A 263 -11.47 -21.36 -10.29
N ARG A 264 -12.00 -22.55 -10.62
CA ARG A 264 -12.96 -23.25 -9.74
C ARG A 264 -12.32 -23.68 -8.43
N PHE A 265 -11.04 -24.09 -8.47
CA PHE A 265 -10.28 -24.36 -7.25
C PHE A 265 -10.09 -23.10 -6.41
N HIS A 266 -9.66 -21.98 -7.02
CA HIS A 266 -9.46 -20.71 -6.32
C HIS A 266 -10.72 -20.20 -5.62
N GLN A 267 -11.90 -20.43 -6.21
CA GLN A 267 -13.20 -20.07 -5.62
C GLN A 267 -13.47 -20.78 -4.29
N GLN A 268 -12.88 -21.95 -4.06
CA GLN A 268 -13.04 -22.71 -2.82
C GLN A 268 -12.05 -22.30 -1.72
N LEU A 269 -11.00 -21.55 -2.08
CA LEU A 269 -10.05 -21.03 -1.11
C LEU A 269 -10.73 -20.01 -0.18
N PRO A 270 -10.37 -19.97 1.11
CA PRO A 270 -10.82 -18.91 2.00
C PRO A 270 -10.30 -17.55 1.50
N VAL A 271 -11.02 -16.47 1.80
CA VAL A 271 -10.74 -15.12 1.26
C VAL A 271 -9.29 -14.70 1.48
N TYR A 272 -8.73 -14.99 2.66
CA TYR A 272 -7.35 -14.64 3.02
C TYR A 272 -6.28 -15.39 2.21
N LEU A 273 -6.61 -16.51 1.56
CA LEU A 273 -5.73 -17.17 0.58
C LEU A 273 -6.11 -16.83 -0.87
N ARG A 274 -7.42 -16.69 -1.14
CA ARG A 274 -7.96 -16.37 -2.48
C ARG A 274 -7.38 -15.06 -3.03
N ARG A 275 -6.98 -14.13 -2.16
CA ARG A 275 -6.30 -12.89 -2.57
C ARG A 275 -4.98 -13.09 -3.32
N PHE A 276 -4.35 -14.26 -3.16
CA PHE A 276 -3.11 -14.65 -3.83
C PHE A 276 -3.34 -15.46 -5.10
N THR A 277 -4.43 -15.17 -5.82
CA THR A 277 -4.80 -15.87 -7.07
C THR A 277 -4.97 -14.90 -8.22
N ALA A 278 -4.78 -15.39 -9.46
CA ALA A 278 -4.84 -14.54 -10.65
C ALA A 278 -6.19 -13.81 -10.77
N GLY A 279 -7.30 -14.48 -10.46
CA GLY A 279 -8.64 -13.87 -10.53
C GLY A 279 -8.83 -12.68 -9.58
N TRP A 280 -8.22 -12.73 -8.40
CA TRP A 280 -8.22 -11.59 -7.48
C TRP A 280 -7.46 -10.41 -8.06
N VAL A 281 -6.27 -10.66 -8.63
CA VAL A 281 -5.43 -9.61 -9.22
C VAL A 281 -6.10 -8.97 -10.44
N TYR A 282 -6.71 -9.77 -11.34
CA TYR A 282 -7.47 -9.23 -12.47
C TYR A 282 -8.69 -8.40 -12.02
N THR A 283 -9.37 -8.79 -10.94
CA THR A 283 -10.46 -8.01 -10.36
C THR A 283 -9.97 -6.65 -9.83
N ARG A 284 -8.76 -6.60 -9.24
CA ARG A 284 -8.10 -5.35 -8.87
C ARG A 284 -7.75 -4.50 -10.10
N ILE A 285 -7.19 -5.09 -11.16
CA ILE A 285 -6.89 -4.39 -12.42
C ILE A 285 -8.17 -3.75 -13.00
N LYS A 286 -9.29 -4.47 -12.99
CA LYS A 286 -10.60 -3.94 -13.42
C LYS A 286 -11.05 -2.77 -12.54
N THR A 287 -10.83 -2.85 -11.22
CA THR A 287 -11.13 -1.73 -10.30
C THR A 287 -10.32 -0.48 -10.63
N TYR A 288 -9.01 -0.60 -10.89
CA TYR A 288 -8.20 0.53 -11.38
C TYR A 288 -8.62 0.99 -12.78
N GLY A 289 -9.06 0.06 -13.63
CA GLY A 289 -9.64 0.35 -14.95
C GLY A 289 -10.82 1.32 -14.86
N VAL A 290 -11.70 1.18 -13.87
CA VAL A 290 -12.79 2.13 -13.61
C VAL A 290 -12.26 3.53 -13.31
N GLU A 291 -11.22 3.65 -12.49
CA GLU A 291 -10.62 4.95 -12.17
C GLU A 291 -9.99 5.62 -13.39
N ILE A 292 -9.29 4.83 -14.21
CA ILE A 292 -8.69 5.28 -15.47
C ILE A 292 -9.78 5.77 -16.43
N LEU A 293 -10.85 5.00 -16.62
CA LEU A 293 -12.00 5.38 -17.46
C LEU A 293 -12.63 6.68 -16.96
N GLN A 294 -12.82 6.84 -15.65
CA GLN A 294 -13.35 8.07 -15.05
C GLN A 294 -12.42 9.28 -15.25
N ARG A 295 -11.09 9.08 -15.19
CA ARG A 295 -10.10 10.12 -15.49
C ARG A 295 -10.09 10.53 -16.96
N LEU A 296 -10.41 9.59 -17.85
CA LEU A 296 -10.57 9.82 -19.29
C LEU A 296 -11.98 10.29 -19.68
N HIS A 297 -12.87 10.52 -18.70
CA HIS A 297 -14.27 10.91 -18.90
C HIS A 297 -15.12 9.89 -19.67
N MET A 298 -14.69 8.62 -19.71
CA MET A 298 -15.39 7.48 -20.32
C MET A 298 -16.36 6.87 -19.30
N TYR A 299 -17.40 7.62 -18.96
CA TYR A 299 -18.31 7.27 -17.84
C TYR A 299 -19.28 6.13 -18.16
N GLU A 300 -19.61 5.90 -19.43
CA GLU A 300 -20.50 4.81 -19.84
C GLU A 300 -19.78 3.47 -19.66
N GLU A 301 -18.55 3.37 -20.16
CA GLU A 301 -17.69 2.20 -20.00
C GLU A 301 -17.32 1.96 -18.53
N ALA A 302 -17.12 3.04 -17.76
CA ALA A 302 -16.89 2.93 -16.32
C ALA A 302 -18.11 2.34 -15.58
N VAL A 303 -19.33 2.68 -16.00
CA VAL A 303 -20.57 2.11 -15.45
C VAL A 303 -20.70 0.64 -15.81
N GLU A 304 -20.45 0.27 -17.07
CA GLU A 304 -20.46 -1.12 -17.52
C GLU A 304 -19.47 -1.98 -16.70
N GLU A 305 -18.23 -1.51 -16.54
CA GLU A 305 -17.21 -2.25 -15.79
C GLU A 305 -17.57 -2.38 -14.29
N LEU A 306 -18.16 -1.34 -13.70
CA LEU A 306 -18.66 -1.40 -12.32
C LEU A 306 -19.82 -2.39 -12.16
N GLN A 307 -20.72 -2.48 -13.14
CA GLN A 307 -21.81 -3.47 -13.15
C GLN A 307 -21.22 -4.89 -13.23
N ASN A 308 -20.29 -5.14 -14.15
CA ASN A 308 -19.59 -6.42 -14.28
C ASN A 308 -18.86 -6.83 -12.97
N LEU A 309 -18.22 -5.87 -12.28
CA LEU A 309 -17.56 -6.11 -11.00
C LEU A 309 -18.56 -6.48 -9.88
N LEU A 310 -19.75 -5.89 -9.90
CA LEU A 310 -20.79 -6.09 -8.89
C LEU A 310 -21.63 -7.36 -9.10
N GLU A 311 -21.69 -7.87 -10.34
CA GLU A 311 -22.38 -9.12 -10.69
C GLU A 311 -21.73 -10.36 -10.06
N GLN A 312 -20.41 -10.36 -9.89
CA GLN A 312 -19.68 -11.44 -9.21
C GLN A 312 -19.55 -11.20 -7.70
N SER A 313 -19.45 -12.27 -6.92
CA SER A 313 -19.31 -12.23 -5.45
C SER A 313 -18.07 -12.97 -4.92
N ILE A 314 -17.18 -13.39 -5.80
CA ILE A 314 -16.04 -14.27 -5.48
C ILE A 314 -14.81 -13.46 -5.08
N TYR A 315 -14.49 -12.42 -5.85
CA TYR A 315 -13.25 -11.67 -5.74
C TYR A 315 -13.52 -10.27 -5.19
N CYS A 316 -12.61 -9.80 -4.33
CA CYS A 316 -12.62 -8.46 -3.73
C CYS A 316 -13.97 -8.04 -3.10
N PRO A 317 -14.60 -8.87 -2.24
CA PRO A 317 -15.88 -8.53 -1.62
C PRO A 317 -15.83 -7.23 -0.81
N SER A 318 -14.69 -6.93 -0.18
CA SER A 318 -14.44 -5.69 0.57
C SER A 318 -14.52 -4.42 -0.29
N SER A 319 -14.29 -4.53 -1.61
CA SER A 319 -14.35 -3.39 -2.54
C SER A 319 -15.78 -3.06 -3.00
N ARG A 320 -16.78 -3.90 -2.69
CA ARG A 320 -18.16 -3.71 -3.17
C ARG A 320 -18.79 -2.40 -2.72
N GLY A 321 -18.50 -1.95 -1.49
CA GLY A 321 -18.94 -0.63 -1.01
C GLY A 321 -18.39 0.53 -1.84
N TYR A 322 -17.13 0.45 -2.25
CA TYR A 322 -16.52 1.41 -3.18
C TYR A 322 -17.19 1.35 -4.55
N TRP A 323 -17.37 0.16 -5.12
CA TRP A 323 -18.00 -0.02 -6.44
C TRP A 323 -19.43 0.53 -6.49
N TRP A 324 -20.28 0.22 -5.50
CA TRP A 324 -21.63 0.78 -5.41
C TRP A 324 -21.62 2.31 -5.30
N ASN A 325 -20.69 2.87 -4.52
CA ASN A 325 -20.56 4.32 -4.40
C ASN A 325 -20.16 4.97 -5.73
N ARG A 326 -19.15 4.44 -6.41
CA ARG A 326 -18.72 4.95 -7.74
C ARG A 326 -19.80 4.76 -8.79
N LEU A 327 -20.54 3.66 -8.78
CA LEU A 327 -21.62 3.38 -9.73
C LEU A 327 -22.76 4.39 -9.57
N SER A 328 -23.26 4.56 -8.34
CA SER A 328 -24.30 5.56 -8.06
C SER A 328 -23.84 6.99 -8.35
N LEU A 329 -22.55 7.28 -8.17
CA LEU A 329 -21.96 8.57 -8.54
C LEU A 329 -21.97 8.81 -10.05
N ASN A 330 -21.45 7.87 -10.84
CA ASN A 330 -21.38 7.99 -12.29
C ASN A 330 -22.78 8.14 -12.90
N LEU A 331 -23.73 7.28 -12.51
CA LEU A 331 -25.10 7.31 -13.00
C LEU A 331 -25.78 8.65 -12.68
N HIS A 332 -25.65 9.14 -11.44
CA HIS A 332 -26.32 10.36 -11.02
C HIS A 332 -25.65 11.64 -11.55
N GLN A 333 -24.34 11.79 -11.33
CA GLN A 333 -23.63 13.06 -11.59
C GLN A 333 -23.17 13.21 -13.03
N HIS A 334 -22.66 12.14 -13.65
CA HIS A 334 -22.04 12.21 -14.97
C HIS A 334 -23.03 11.86 -16.09
N LEU A 335 -23.75 10.74 -15.97
CA LEU A 335 -24.69 10.27 -17.01
C LEU A 335 -26.12 10.83 -16.84
N LYS A 336 -26.42 11.47 -15.71
CA LYS A 336 -27.76 12.02 -15.39
C LYS A 336 -28.91 11.00 -15.41
N GLN A 337 -28.59 9.71 -15.29
CA GLN A 337 -29.53 8.60 -15.23
C GLN A 337 -30.01 8.35 -13.79
N THR A 338 -30.85 9.25 -13.29
CA THR A 338 -31.25 9.27 -11.87
C THR A 338 -32.07 8.04 -11.47
N ASP A 339 -32.94 7.52 -12.36
CA ASP A 339 -33.70 6.28 -12.11
C ASP A 339 -32.78 5.09 -11.81
N GLN A 340 -31.77 4.89 -12.65
CA GLN A 340 -30.78 3.82 -12.46
C GLN A 340 -29.92 4.06 -11.22
N ALA A 341 -29.55 5.32 -10.94
CA ALA A 341 -28.81 5.66 -9.74
C ALA A 341 -29.58 5.30 -8.46
N ILE A 342 -30.91 5.53 -8.43
CA ILE A 342 -31.77 5.17 -7.29
C ILE A 342 -31.84 3.65 -7.11
N HIS A 343 -32.01 2.91 -8.20
CA HIS A 343 -31.99 1.44 -8.16
C HIS A 343 -30.67 0.90 -7.62
N CYS A 344 -29.56 1.47 -8.10
CA CYS A 344 -28.21 1.19 -7.63
C CYS A 344 -28.04 1.47 -6.12
N LEU A 345 -28.52 2.63 -5.65
CA LEU A 345 -28.47 3.00 -4.23
C LEU A 345 -29.22 2.01 -3.34
N ARG A 346 -30.41 1.56 -3.75
CA ARG A 346 -31.19 0.58 -2.99
C ARG A 346 -30.45 -0.76 -2.91
N LYS A 347 -29.98 -1.27 -4.06
CA LYS A 347 -29.18 -2.51 -4.09
C LYS A 347 -27.92 -2.43 -3.23
N GLY A 348 -27.19 -1.31 -3.29
CA GLY A 348 -26.00 -1.10 -2.48
C GLY A 348 -26.28 -0.99 -0.97
N LEU A 349 -27.44 -0.47 -0.58
CA LEU A 349 -27.89 -0.48 0.81
C LEU A 349 -28.37 -1.87 1.26
N ASP A 350 -28.83 -2.74 0.37
CA ASP A 350 -29.24 -4.10 0.71
C ASP A 350 -28.06 -5.10 0.68
N ASP A 351 -26.93 -4.72 0.09
CA ASP A 351 -25.73 -5.57 -0.02
C ASP A 351 -25.00 -5.71 1.33
N VAL A 352 -24.87 -6.96 1.78
CA VAL A 352 -24.27 -7.34 3.07
C VAL A 352 -22.76 -7.04 3.15
N TRP A 353 -22.08 -6.93 2.01
CA TRP A 353 -20.64 -6.64 1.96
C TRP A 353 -20.33 -5.13 1.99
N VAL A 354 -21.35 -4.29 2.08
CA VAL A 354 -21.19 -2.83 2.13
C VAL A 354 -21.07 -2.37 3.58
N HIS A 355 -19.83 -2.10 3.99
CA HIS A 355 -19.48 -1.61 5.32
C HIS A 355 -20.02 -0.19 5.59
N MET A 356 -20.11 0.17 6.88
CA MET A 356 -20.84 1.34 7.37
C MET A 356 -20.43 2.67 6.74
N GLY A 357 -19.13 2.91 6.50
CA GLY A 357 -18.67 4.15 5.86
C GLY A 357 -19.23 4.35 4.44
N HIS A 358 -19.19 3.30 3.60
CA HIS A 358 -19.79 3.34 2.27
C HIS A 358 -21.33 3.33 2.34
N ARG A 359 -21.91 2.58 3.28
CA ARG A 359 -23.35 2.52 3.52
C ARG A 359 -23.92 3.90 3.87
N LEU A 360 -23.25 4.66 4.74
CA LEU A 360 -23.60 6.03 5.06
C LEU A 360 -23.51 6.94 3.83
N ALA A 361 -22.45 6.81 3.03
CA ALA A 361 -22.29 7.61 1.83
C ALA A 361 -23.40 7.36 0.77
N LEU A 362 -23.81 6.09 0.60
CA LEU A 362 -24.95 5.73 -0.24
C LEU A 362 -26.25 6.32 0.32
N TYR A 363 -26.50 6.14 1.63
CA TYR A 363 -27.68 6.68 2.29
C TYR A 363 -27.78 8.20 2.17
N GLN A 364 -26.70 8.94 2.44
CA GLN A 364 -26.68 10.40 2.31
C GLN A 364 -26.85 10.86 0.85
N ARG A 365 -26.36 10.10 -0.15
CA ARG A 365 -26.65 10.40 -1.56
C ARG A 365 -28.13 10.21 -1.87
N ALA A 366 -28.73 9.15 -1.36
CA ALA A 366 -30.15 8.86 -1.53
C ALA A 366 -31.04 9.95 -0.90
N VAL A 367 -30.70 10.39 0.32
CA VAL A 367 -31.37 11.51 1.00
C VAL A 367 -31.23 12.81 0.19
N ARG A 368 -30.02 13.13 -0.29
CA ARG A 368 -29.81 14.32 -1.15
C ARG A 368 -30.63 14.30 -2.43
N ILE A 369 -30.78 13.14 -3.06
CA ILE A 369 -31.64 12.99 -4.25
C ILE A 369 -33.12 13.17 -3.85
N ARG A 370 -33.56 12.54 -2.77
CA ARG A 370 -34.95 12.64 -2.28
C ARG A 370 -35.34 14.08 -1.96
N ASP A 371 -34.45 14.83 -1.33
CA ASP A 371 -34.74 16.17 -0.81
C ASP A 371 -34.43 17.27 -1.85
N SER A 372 -33.84 16.91 -3.00
CA SER A 372 -33.54 17.86 -4.07
C SER A 372 -34.81 18.31 -4.82
N PRO A 373 -35.02 19.63 -5.02
CA PRO A 373 -36.15 20.15 -5.79
C PRO A 373 -36.23 19.61 -7.23
N SER A 374 -35.08 19.36 -7.87
CA SER A 374 -35.02 18.83 -9.23
C SER A 374 -35.41 17.36 -9.33
N CYS A 375 -35.48 16.65 -8.20
CA CYS A 375 -35.69 15.22 -8.13
C CYS A 375 -37.04 14.81 -7.53
N LYS A 376 -37.99 15.75 -7.41
CA LYS A 376 -39.33 15.51 -6.83
C LYS A 376 -40.07 14.31 -7.40
N LYS A 377 -39.92 14.05 -8.71
CA LYS A 377 -40.58 12.90 -9.37
C LYS A 377 -40.16 11.55 -8.79
N TRP A 378 -38.98 11.45 -8.18
CA TRP A 378 -38.42 10.20 -7.65
C TRP A 378 -38.53 10.05 -6.14
N CYS A 379 -39.06 11.05 -5.41
CA CYS A 379 -39.15 11.00 -3.95
C CYS A 379 -39.84 9.73 -3.46
N HIS A 380 -40.90 9.29 -4.15
CA HIS A 380 -41.66 8.08 -3.79
C HIS A 380 -40.81 6.80 -3.81
N LEU A 381 -39.78 6.71 -4.66
CA LEU A 381 -38.87 5.56 -4.73
C LEU A 381 -37.89 5.49 -3.55
N LEU A 382 -37.76 6.58 -2.79
CA LEU A 382 -36.78 6.77 -1.72
C LEU A 382 -37.42 6.92 -0.33
N GLN A 383 -38.75 6.73 -0.21
CA GLN A 383 -39.46 6.84 1.07
C GLN A 383 -39.11 5.71 2.04
N ASN A 384 -38.93 4.48 1.54
CA ASN A 384 -38.74 3.27 2.35
C ASN A 384 -37.27 2.84 2.45
N LEU A 385 -36.34 3.79 2.58
CA LEU A 385 -34.92 3.46 2.69
C LEU A 385 -34.56 3.00 4.11
N PRO A 386 -33.67 1.99 4.26
CA PRO A 386 -33.07 1.67 5.55
C PRO A 386 -32.36 2.89 6.11
N VAL A 387 -32.82 3.38 7.27
CA VAL A 387 -32.24 4.57 7.90
C VAL A 387 -30.88 4.22 8.48
N VAL A 388 -29.82 4.87 7.98
CA VAL A 388 -28.49 4.84 8.61
C VAL A 388 -28.39 6.04 9.53
N ARG A 389 -28.43 5.82 10.84
CA ARG A 389 -28.31 6.87 11.87
C ARG A 389 -26.86 6.97 12.30
N VAL A 390 -26.34 8.19 12.30
CA VAL A 390 -25.04 8.57 12.85
C VAL A 390 -25.31 9.83 13.66
N GLN A 391 -24.99 9.80 14.95
CA GLN A 391 -25.19 10.95 15.82
C GLN A 391 -24.14 12.02 15.54
N ASP A 392 -24.54 13.27 15.71
CA ASP A 392 -23.60 14.39 15.62
C ASP A 392 -22.81 14.50 16.92
N VAL A 393 -21.57 14.95 16.82
CA VAL A 393 -20.64 15.06 17.96
C VAL A 393 -20.37 16.52 18.30
N PRO A 394 -19.84 16.84 19.49
CA PRO A 394 -19.42 18.20 19.82
C PRO A 394 -18.37 18.75 18.84
N HIS A 395 -18.52 20.02 18.47
CA HIS A 395 -17.59 20.75 17.63
C HIS A 395 -17.00 21.93 18.39
N VAL A 396 -15.68 22.11 18.33
CA VAL A 396 -14.98 23.31 18.81
C VAL A 396 -14.26 24.01 17.68
N THR A 397 -14.00 25.29 17.85
CA THR A 397 -13.24 26.08 16.87
C THR A 397 -12.12 26.83 17.55
N ILE A 398 -10.90 26.58 17.12
CA ILE A 398 -9.69 27.25 17.59
C ILE A 398 -9.09 28.12 16.48
N LYS A 399 -8.20 29.02 16.89
CA LYS A 399 -7.53 29.96 15.99
C LYS A 399 -6.06 29.57 15.85
N GLY A 400 -5.59 29.41 14.61
CA GLY A 400 -4.18 29.18 14.28
C GLY A 400 -3.63 30.25 13.35
N ARG A 401 -2.40 30.72 13.60
CA ARG A 401 -1.72 31.68 12.71
C ARG A 401 -1.12 30.94 11.50
N LEU A 402 -1.57 31.23 10.28
CA LEU A 402 -1.04 30.56 9.08
C LEU A 402 0.41 30.97 8.78
N CYS A 403 1.19 30.02 8.27
CA CYS A 403 2.52 30.28 7.72
C CYS A 403 2.40 30.92 6.30
N PRO A 404 2.90 32.14 6.08
CA PRO A 404 2.81 32.79 4.77
C PRO A 404 3.55 32.01 3.67
N GLY A 405 2.89 31.75 2.55
CA GLY A 405 3.53 31.20 1.34
C GLY A 405 3.73 29.67 1.31
N MET A 406 3.34 28.93 2.34
CA MET A 406 3.50 27.46 2.41
C MET A 406 2.16 26.68 2.41
N GLY A 407 1.10 27.29 1.86
CA GLY A 407 -0.23 26.66 1.74
C GLY A 407 -1.08 26.76 3.02
N ASN A 408 -2.27 26.16 2.99
CA ASN A 408 -3.28 26.28 4.08
C ASN A 408 -3.10 25.26 5.22
N ALA A 409 -1.98 24.52 5.23
CA ALA A 409 -1.78 23.37 6.12
C ALA A 409 -0.72 23.60 7.21
N LEU A 410 0.09 24.66 7.12
CA LEU A 410 1.16 24.96 8.07
C LEU A 410 0.86 26.19 8.90
N PHE A 411 1.12 26.09 10.20
CA PHE A 411 0.82 27.11 11.19
C PHE A 411 2.08 27.56 11.93
N LEU A 412 2.03 28.76 12.49
CA LEU A 412 3.08 29.34 13.33
C LEU A 412 2.64 29.27 14.79
N MET A 413 3.47 28.66 15.63
CA MET A 413 3.27 28.57 17.07
C MET A 413 4.45 29.21 17.80
N GLU A 414 4.16 29.99 18.83
CA GLU A 414 5.16 30.57 19.72
C GLU A 414 5.48 29.54 20.82
N ASN A 415 6.76 29.16 20.97
CA ASN A 415 7.17 28.23 22.02
C ASN A 415 7.01 28.91 23.40
N ILE A 416 6.13 28.37 24.23
CA ILE A 416 5.94 28.80 25.64
C ILE A 416 6.87 28.02 26.58
N SER A 417 7.72 27.13 26.05
CA SER A 417 8.58 26.24 26.83
C SER A 417 9.87 26.88 27.35
N GLU A 418 9.77 28.08 27.94
CA GLU A 418 10.74 28.58 28.90
C GLU A 418 9.99 29.30 30.02
N GLY A 419 10.13 28.83 31.26
CA GLY A 419 9.46 29.38 32.43
C GLY A 419 9.85 30.84 32.72
N PRO A 420 9.17 31.52 33.66
CA PRO A 420 9.32 32.95 33.95
C PRO A 420 10.62 33.32 34.68
N SER A 421 11.71 32.61 34.42
CA SER A 421 12.99 32.78 35.10
C SER A 421 14.12 32.79 34.08
N LEU A 422 14.22 33.89 33.32
CA LEU A 422 15.45 34.55 32.88
C LEU A 422 15.07 35.91 32.27
N GLY A 423 15.87 36.94 32.57
CA GLY A 423 15.54 38.34 32.31
C GLY A 423 15.42 38.70 30.82
N GLN A 424 14.71 39.81 30.60
CA GLN A 424 14.67 40.65 29.39
C GLN A 424 15.41 40.12 28.14
N GLY A 425 14.65 39.66 27.15
CA GLY A 425 15.00 39.91 25.74
C GLY A 425 15.40 38.74 24.86
N GLU A 426 15.11 37.49 25.20
CA GLU A 426 15.27 36.39 24.23
C GLU A 426 14.05 36.27 23.30
N PRO A 427 14.24 36.18 21.97
CA PRO A 427 13.14 36.11 21.03
C PRO A 427 12.38 34.79 21.20
N CYS A 428 11.07 34.90 21.48
CA CYS A 428 10.17 33.76 21.50
C CYS A 428 10.30 33.01 20.16
N SER A 429 10.83 31.78 20.20
CA SER A 429 11.07 31.01 18.99
C SER A 429 9.72 30.65 18.36
N THR A 430 9.47 31.18 17.17
CA THR A 430 8.29 30.80 16.39
C THR A 430 8.61 29.53 15.62
N VAL A 431 7.88 28.46 15.88
CA VAL A 431 8.04 27.15 15.23
C VAL A 431 6.93 26.97 14.20
N ILE A 432 7.29 26.42 13.04
CA ILE A 432 6.33 25.98 12.02
C ILE A 432 5.81 24.60 12.44
N CYS A 433 4.49 24.46 12.53
CA CYS A 433 3.83 23.28 13.07
C CYS A 433 2.63 22.85 12.21
N SER A 434 2.18 21.62 12.42
CA SER A 434 0.97 21.08 11.78
C SER A 434 -0.31 21.56 12.47
N VAL A 435 -1.47 21.31 11.85
CA VAL A 435 -2.78 21.67 12.43
C VAL A 435 -3.10 20.85 13.70
N GLU A 436 -2.59 19.63 13.77
CA GLU A 436 -2.71 18.71 14.90
C GLU A 436 -1.85 19.18 16.07
N GLU A 437 -0.64 19.69 15.81
CA GLU A 437 0.22 20.28 16.84
C GLU A 437 -0.42 21.55 17.46
N VAL A 438 -1.07 22.39 16.65
CA VAL A 438 -1.88 23.53 17.14
C VAL A 438 -2.99 23.06 18.06
N SER A 439 -3.68 21.98 17.68
CA SER A 439 -4.76 21.40 18.47
C SER A 439 -4.25 20.77 19.77
N LEU A 440 -3.12 20.09 19.75
CA LEU A 440 -2.45 19.55 20.95
C LEU A 440 -2.08 20.66 21.94
N ALA A 441 -1.55 21.80 21.46
CA ALA A 441 -1.25 22.94 22.31
C ALA A 441 -2.51 23.54 22.97
N TYR A 442 -3.62 23.62 22.22
CA TYR A 442 -4.91 24.03 22.78
C TYR A 442 -5.37 23.07 23.89
N TYR A 443 -5.34 21.76 23.68
CA TYR A 443 -5.77 20.80 24.70
C TYR A 443 -4.86 20.81 25.94
N ARG A 444 -3.56 21.07 25.79
CA ARG A 444 -2.66 21.30 26.94
C ARG A 444 -3.12 22.49 27.79
N GLN A 445 -3.55 23.58 27.17
CA GLN A 445 -4.10 24.74 27.89
C GLN A 445 -5.45 24.43 28.57
N GLN A 446 -6.23 23.48 28.03
CA GLN A 446 -7.46 22.97 28.65
C GLN A 446 -7.22 21.97 29.79
N GLY A 447 -5.95 21.70 30.13
CA GLY A 447 -5.58 20.82 31.25
C GLY A 447 -5.31 19.37 30.86
N PHE A 448 -5.21 19.03 29.57
CA PHE A 448 -4.73 17.71 29.14
C PHE A 448 -3.20 17.72 29.01
N ASP A 449 -2.50 17.28 30.06
CA ASP A 449 -1.03 17.34 30.10
C ASP A 449 -0.32 16.37 29.14
N GLN A 450 -1.03 15.33 28.68
CA GLN A 450 -0.54 14.36 27.69
C GLN A 450 -1.38 14.39 26.41
N GLY A 451 -0.74 14.04 25.28
CA GLY A 451 -1.43 13.85 24.02
C GLY A 451 -0.57 13.19 22.95
N ILE A 452 -1.21 12.41 22.09
CA ILE A 452 -0.59 11.71 20.95
C ILE A 452 -1.35 12.09 19.69
N HIS A 453 -0.62 12.53 18.66
CA HIS A 453 -1.10 12.55 17.29
C HIS A 453 -0.65 11.25 16.62
N GLY A 454 -1.58 10.30 16.49
CA GLY A 454 -1.26 8.94 16.04
C GLY A 454 -2.32 8.31 15.14
N GLU A 455 -3.43 9.01 14.90
CA GLU A 455 -4.56 8.52 14.11
C GLU A 455 -4.99 7.11 14.55
N GLY A 456 -5.29 6.23 13.60
CA GLY A 456 -5.60 4.82 13.88
C GLY A 456 -4.44 4.05 14.51
N THR A 457 -3.19 4.46 14.31
CA THR A 457 -1.99 3.72 14.77
C THR A 457 -1.97 3.55 16.29
N THR A 458 -2.42 4.57 17.04
CA THR A 458 -2.50 4.49 18.52
C THR A 458 -3.40 3.33 18.96
N PHE A 459 -4.60 3.23 18.41
CA PHE A 459 -5.56 2.18 18.81
C PHE A 459 -5.21 0.81 18.22
N LEU A 460 -4.65 0.77 17.01
CA LEU A 460 -4.15 -0.48 16.43
C LEU A 460 -2.99 -1.04 17.25
N THR A 461 -2.10 -0.19 17.76
CA THR A 461 -0.99 -0.59 18.64
C THR A 461 -1.53 -1.11 19.98
N LEU A 462 -2.49 -0.40 20.60
CA LEU A 462 -3.13 -0.90 21.81
C LEU A 462 -3.85 -2.24 21.59
N PHE A 463 -4.55 -2.41 20.46
CA PHE A 463 -5.17 -3.68 20.10
C PHE A 463 -4.11 -4.79 19.92
N GLY A 464 -3.03 -4.51 19.20
CA GLY A 464 -1.91 -5.45 19.01
C GLY A 464 -1.27 -5.90 20.33
N LEU A 465 -1.09 -4.98 21.28
CA LEU A 465 -0.57 -5.29 22.61
C LEU A 465 -1.59 -6.10 23.44
N LEU A 466 -2.86 -5.67 23.48
CA LEU A 466 -3.90 -6.30 24.29
C LEU A 466 -4.36 -7.66 23.76
N PHE A 467 -4.08 -7.99 22.50
CA PHE A 467 -4.48 -9.23 21.83
C PHE A 467 -3.30 -10.04 21.28
N TRP A 468 -2.07 -9.72 21.67
CA TRP A 468 -0.84 -10.32 21.11
C TRP A 468 -0.90 -11.85 21.03
N ASP A 469 -1.21 -12.52 22.14
CA ASP A 469 -1.32 -13.97 22.24
C ASP A 469 -2.43 -14.57 21.38
N ILE A 470 -3.53 -13.84 21.17
CA ILE A 470 -4.66 -14.26 20.33
C ILE A 470 -4.33 -14.08 18.84
N ILE A 471 -3.65 -12.99 18.49
CA ILE A 471 -3.21 -12.71 17.12
C ILE A 471 -2.26 -13.81 16.64
N PHE A 472 -1.30 -14.18 17.49
CA PHE A 472 -0.25 -15.16 17.18
C PHE A 472 -0.56 -16.58 17.68
N GLN A 473 -1.82 -16.87 18.05
CA GLN A 473 -2.17 -18.20 18.56
C GLN A 473 -1.94 -19.31 17.52
N SER A 474 -1.49 -20.47 18.01
CA SER A 474 -1.31 -21.68 17.21
C SER A 474 -2.63 -22.41 16.95
N GLY A 475 -2.58 -23.41 16.04
CA GLY A 475 -3.72 -24.32 15.79
C GLY A 475 -4.72 -23.85 14.75
N ILE A 476 -4.49 -22.68 14.13
CA ILE A 476 -5.31 -22.19 13.02
C ILE A 476 -4.60 -22.49 11.70
N PRO A 477 -5.21 -23.26 10.79
CA PRO A 477 -4.55 -23.65 9.56
C PRO A 477 -4.44 -22.49 8.57
N ASP A 478 -3.36 -22.51 7.81
CA ASP A 478 -3.04 -21.63 6.68
C ASP A 478 -2.86 -20.14 6.98
N VAL A 479 -3.04 -19.67 8.22
CA VAL A 479 -2.87 -18.24 8.57
C VAL A 479 -1.39 -17.84 8.74
N PHE A 480 -0.56 -18.78 9.16
CA PHE A 480 0.90 -18.66 9.17
C PHE A 480 1.51 -19.75 8.27
N ARG A 481 2.08 -19.34 7.15
CA ARG A 481 2.71 -20.19 6.13
C ARG A 481 4.23 -20.14 6.19
N ASN A 482 4.86 -19.08 6.70
CA ASN A 482 6.32 -19.06 6.87
C ASN A 482 6.74 -18.36 8.18
N PRO A 483 8.01 -18.48 8.62
CA PRO A 483 8.48 -17.85 9.87
C PRO A 483 8.68 -16.33 9.84
N TYR A 484 8.31 -15.63 8.75
CA TYR A 484 8.63 -14.23 8.51
C TYR A 484 7.37 -13.38 8.30
N GLN A 485 6.33 -13.61 9.09
CA GLN A 485 5.07 -12.89 9.03
C GLN A 485 4.89 -12.00 10.25
N ALA A 486 4.58 -10.72 10.01
CA ALA A 486 4.25 -9.78 11.07
C ALA A 486 2.79 -9.89 11.55
N CYS A 487 1.98 -10.73 10.90
CA CYS A 487 0.54 -10.90 11.12
C CYS A 487 0.05 -12.25 10.56
N PRO A 488 -1.06 -12.80 11.09
CA PRO A 488 -1.75 -13.90 10.44
C PRO A 488 -2.45 -13.42 9.15
N LEU A 489 -2.48 -14.26 8.11
CA LEU A 489 -3.03 -13.90 6.80
C LEU A 489 -4.51 -13.50 6.83
N ASP A 490 -5.26 -13.99 7.81
CA ASP A 490 -6.69 -13.73 7.96
C ASP A 490 -7.00 -12.42 8.70
N LEU A 491 -5.99 -11.72 9.24
CA LEU A 491 -6.14 -10.54 10.12
C LEU A 491 -7.09 -9.46 9.59
N TYR A 492 -7.06 -9.19 8.28
CA TYR A 492 -7.89 -8.19 7.61
C TYR A 492 -9.11 -8.79 6.91
N THR A 493 -9.60 -9.93 7.41
CA THR A 493 -10.77 -10.63 6.89
C THR A 493 -11.71 -11.05 8.02
N ASP A 494 -12.97 -11.30 7.70
CA ASP A 494 -13.96 -11.81 8.67
C ASP A 494 -13.53 -13.15 9.31
N GLY A 495 -12.62 -13.88 8.65
CA GLY A 495 -12.06 -15.14 9.15
C GLY A 495 -11.29 -14.98 10.46
N PHE A 496 -10.65 -13.82 10.70
CA PHE A 496 -9.90 -13.58 11.93
C PHE A 496 -10.79 -13.67 13.17
N TYR A 497 -11.93 -12.97 13.16
CA TYR A 497 -12.88 -13.03 14.26
C TYR A 497 -13.53 -14.41 14.37
N GLN A 498 -13.97 -14.98 13.24
CA GLN A 498 -14.71 -16.25 13.23
C GLN A 498 -13.90 -17.40 13.81
N GLN A 499 -12.62 -17.52 13.45
CA GLN A 499 -11.74 -18.60 13.90
C GLN A 499 -11.28 -18.43 15.35
N ARG A 500 -11.35 -17.21 15.89
CA ARG A 500 -10.86 -16.87 17.24
C ARG A 500 -11.97 -16.39 18.17
N ARG A 501 -13.23 -16.63 17.81
CA ARG A 501 -14.40 -16.00 18.45
C ARG A 501 -14.43 -16.19 19.96
N GLU A 502 -14.21 -17.41 20.44
CA GLU A 502 -14.26 -17.72 21.87
C GLU A 502 -13.14 -17.00 22.64
N CYS A 503 -11.89 -17.08 22.15
CA CYS A 503 -10.74 -16.39 22.75
C CYS A 503 -10.93 -14.86 22.74
N ILE A 504 -11.40 -14.30 21.63
CA ILE A 504 -11.66 -12.86 21.49
C ILE A 504 -12.74 -12.41 22.47
N GLU A 505 -13.90 -13.08 22.51
CA GLU A 505 -14.99 -12.67 23.39
C GLU A 505 -14.63 -12.86 24.87
N SER A 506 -13.83 -13.89 25.20
CA SER A 506 -13.25 -14.06 26.54
C SER A 506 -12.32 -12.90 26.91
N ARG A 507 -11.39 -12.51 26.01
CA ARG A 507 -10.50 -11.36 26.21
C ARG A 507 -11.26 -10.04 26.34
N VAL A 508 -12.29 -9.83 25.52
CA VAL A 508 -13.16 -8.65 25.62
C VAL A 508 -13.84 -8.60 26.99
N ASN A 509 -14.38 -9.72 27.47
CA ASN A 509 -14.99 -9.79 28.80
C ASN A 509 -13.98 -9.57 29.92
N PHE A 510 -12.75 -10.09 29.79
CA PHE A 510 -11.65 -9.81 30.72
C PHE A 510 -11.34 -8.31 30.77
N LEU A 511 -11.11 -7.69 29.61
CA LEU A 511 -10.79 -6.25 29.53
C LEU A 511 -11.90 -5.38 30.10
N LYS A 512 -13.17 -5.72 29.83
CA LYS A 512 -14.32 -4.97 30.34
C LYS A 512 -14.35 -4.89 31.87
N ASN A 513 -13.88 -5.93 32.54
CA ASN A 513 -13.88 -6.05 34.00
C ASN A 513 -12.51 -5.79 34.64
N ALA A 514 -11.47 -5.50 33.85
CA ALA A 514 -10.11 -5.31 34.33
C ALA A 514 -9.98 -3.99 35.11
N SER A 515 -9.27 -4.03 36.24
CA SER A 515 -8.86 -2.83 36.97
C SER A 515 -7.76 -2.08 36.22
N LYS A 516 -7.49 -0.82 36.59
CA LYS A 516 -6.39 -0.04 36.00
C LYS A 516 -5.04 -0.72 36.23
N GLU A 517 -4.82 -1.27 37.42
CA GLU A 517 -3.60 -2.01 37.78
C GLU A 517 -3.47 -3.26 36.91
N THR A 518 -4.57 -3.99 36.72
CA THR A 518 -4.60 -5.20 35.87
C THR A 518 -4.22 -4.86 34.42
N LEU A 519 -4.76 -3.78 33.86
CA LEU A 519 -4.43 -3.31 32.51
C LEU A 519 -2.95 -2.90 32.40
N CYS A 520 -2.43 -2.17 33.39
CA CYS A 520 -1.04 -1.73 33.42
C CYS A 520 -0.06 -2.90 33.51
N THR A 521 -0.36 -3.91 34.34
CA THR A 521 0.44 -5.14 34.45
C THR A 521 0.39 -5.91 33.14
N PHE A 522 -0.80 -6.11 32.55
CA PHE A 522 -0.95 -6.83 31.29
C PHE A 522 -0.13 -6.19 30.16
N ILE A 523 -0.22 -4.86 30.00
CA ILE A 523 0.56 -4.13 28.99
C ILE A 523 2.05 -4.23 29.28
N ALA A 524 2.49 -4.14 30.54
CA ALA A 524 3.90 -4.28 30.89
C ALA A 524 4.46 -5.67 30.55
N ASP A 525 3.70 -6.73 30.80
CA ASP A 525 4.11 -8.10 30.50
C ASP A 525 4.33 -8.29 28.99
N VAL A 526 3.37 -7.83 28.17
CA VAL A 526 3.46 -7.91 26.70
C VAL A 526 4.59 -7.01 26.19
N TRP A 527 4.69 -5.78 26.68
CA TRP A 527 5.73 -4.84 26.27
C TRP A 527 7.12 -5.41 26.56
N ASN A 528 7.38 -5.86 27.78
CA ASN A 528 8.70 -6.38 28.16
C ASN A 528 9.03 -7.71 27.48
N GLY A 529 8.02 -8.55 27.19
CA GLY A 529 8.21 -9.83 26.51
C GLY A 529 8.42 -9.72 25.00
N HIS A 530 7.95 -8.63 24.37
CA HIS A 530 7.84 -8.55 22.91
C HIS A 530 8.36 -7.24 22.28
N ARG A 531 8.94 -6.31 23.06
CA ARG A 531 9.50 -5.05 22.53
C ARG A 531 10.43 -5.32 21.34
N ASP A 532 10.34 -4.45 20.32
CA ASP A 532 11.10 -4.55 19.05
C ASP A 532 10.76 -5.74 18.15
N ILE A 533 9.76 -6.56 18.49
CA ILE A 533 9.25 -7.59 17.58
C ILE A 533 8.39 -6.91 16.51
N ASN A 534 8.67 -7.23 15.24
CA ASN A 534 7.98 -6.70 14.07
C ASN A 534 6.60 -7.33 13.89
N ALA A 535 5.58 -6.69 14.47
CA ALA A 535 4.17 -7.06 14.31
C ALA A 535 3.41 -5.93 13.62
N THR A 536 2.59 -6.26 12.60
CA THR A 536 1.94 -5.27 11.73
C THR A 536 1.11 -4.24 12.48
N LEU A 537 0.50 -4.64 13.60
CA LEU A 537 -0.38 -3.77 14.39
C LEU A 537 0.35 -2.93 15.43
N VAL A 538 1.60 -3.25 15.77
CA VAL A 538 2.30 -2.63 16.90
C VAL A 538 3.41 -1.73 16.37
N ASN A 539 3.19 -0.41 16.45
CA ASN A 539 4.25 0.56 16.25
C ASN A 539 4.88 0.89 17.61
N TRP A 540 6.07 0.35 17.87
CA TRP A 540 6.76 0.55 19.15
C TRP A 540 7.23 1.99 19.42
N GLU A 541 7.23 2.85 18.40
CA GLU A 541 7.67 4.24 18.47
C GLU A 541 6.51 5.23 18.67
N ILE A 542 5.24 4.76 18.58
CA ILE A 542 4.06 5.63 18.79
C ILE A 542 3.95 6.11 20.24
N PHE A 543 4.48 5.31 21.17
CA PHE A 543 4.55 5.63 22.59
C PHE A 543 5.99 5.91 22.96
N SER A 544 6.23 7.04 23.63
CA SER A 544 7.56 7.42 24.13
C SER A 544 8.10 6.47 25.19
N SER A 545 7.22 5.78 25.92
CA SER A 545 7.58 4.87 27.01
C SER A 545 6.44 3.91 27.38
N LEU A 546 6.80 2.82 28.09
CA LEU A 546 5.83 1.94 28.73
C LEU A 546 4.92 2.72 29.70
N GLN A 547 5.50 3.67 30.46
CA GLN A 547 4.78 4.49 31.42
C GLN A 547 3.71 5.36 30.74
N GLN A 548 4.02 5.93 29.57
CA GLN A 548 3.02 6.67 28.79
C GLN A 548 1.87 5.76 28.34
N THR A 549 2.19 4.55 27.87
CA THR A 549 1.18 3.55 27.46
C THR A 549 0.30 3.16 28.65
N GLN A 550 0.90 2.88 29.81
CA GLN A 550 0.19 2.55 31.06
C GLN A 550 -0.72 3.70 31.54
N SER A 551 -0.23 4.94 31.46
CA SER A 551 -1.01 6.13 31.77
C SER A 551 -2.23 6.23 30.86
N LEU A 552 -2.06 6.05 29.55
CA LEU A 552 -3.15 6.10 28.59
C LEU A 552 -4.20 5.01 28.84
N VAL A 553 -3.80 3.74 28.96
CA VAL A 553 -4.78 2.64 29.18
C VAL A 553 -5.53 2.78 30.50
N SER A 554 -4.90 3.39 31.52
CA SER A 554 -5.54 3.71 32.79
C SER A 554 -6.63 4.78 32.66
N CYS A 555 -6.45 5.74 31.74
CA CYS A 555 -7.43 6.78 31.45
C CYS A 555 -8.57 6.26 30.57
N LEU A 556 -8.24 5.51 29.52
CA LEU A 556 -9.22 4.90 28.62
C LEU A 556 -10.13 3.90 29.37
N GLY A 557 -9.53 3.09 30.25
CA GLY A 557 -10.26 2.14 31.08
C GLY A 557 -10.75 0.89 30.34
N GLY A 558 -11.10 -0.14 31.13
CA GLY A 558 -11.48 -1.46 30.65
C GLY A 558 -12.70 -1.48 29.71
N PRO A 559 -13.83 -0.83 30.05
CA PRO A 559 -15.03 -0.82 29.21
C PRO A 559 -14.77 -0.29 27.79
N PHE A 560 -14.15 0.88 27.66
CA PHE A 560 -13.83 1.47 26.36
C PHE A 560 -12.86 0.58 25.56
N LEU A 561 -11.75 0.15 26.17
CA LEU A 561 -10.76 -0.73 25.54
C LEU A 561 -11.40 -2.04 25.05
N SER A 562 -12.27 -2.64 25.86
CA SER A 562 -13.00 -3.85 25.46
C SER A 562 -13.89 -3.62 24.24
N GLY A 563 -14.56 -2.47 24.17
CA GLY A 563 -15.45 -2.10 23.07
C GLY A 563 -14.69 -1.88 21.77
N ILE A 564 -13.66 -1.05 21.80
CA ILE A 564 -12.87 -0.74 20.60
C ILE A 564 -12.12 -1.96 20.08
N CYS A 565 -11.51 -2.76 20.96
CA CYS A 565 -10.85 -4.00 20.56
C CYS A 565 -11.83 -5.00 19.94
N ARG A 566 -13.09 -5.06 20.43
CA ARG A 566 -14.13 -5.92 19.83
C ARG A 566 -14.50 -5.46 18.42
N ILE A 567 -14.57 -4.15 18.17
CA ILE A 567 -14.85 -3.59 16.84
C ILE A 567 -13.69 -3.93 15.89
N LEU A 568 -12.45 -3.63 16.30
CA LEU A 568 -11.25 -3.89 15.51
C LEU A 568 -11.06 -5.39 15.22
N ALA A 569 -11.32 -6.26 16.20
CA ALA A 569 -11.22 -7.70 15.99
C ALA A 569 -12.25 -8.24 14.98
N LYS A 570 -13.43 -7.60 14.86
CA LYS A 570 -14.50 -8.03 13.93
C LYS A 570 -14.29 -7.56 12.50
N ASP A 571 -13.78 -6.35 12.32
CA ASP A 571 -13.63 -5.74 11.00
C ASP A 571 -12.42 -4.79 10.98
N LEU A 572 -11.22 -5.36 11.07
CA LEU A 572 -9.99 -4.56 11.14
C LEU A 572 -9.73 -3.77 9.85
N ARG A 573 -10.12 -4.32 8.69
CA ARG A 573 -9.89 -3.68 7.38
C ARG A 573 -10.62 -2.35 7.27
N ASN A 574 -11.87 -2.29 7.72
CA ASN A 574 -12.64 -1.05 7.66
C ASN A 574 -12.54 -0.25 8.96
N GLY A 575 -12.31 -0.92 10.09
CA GLY A 575 -12.16 -0.31 11.40
C GLY A 575 -10.79 0.35 11.62
N GLY A 576 -9.73 -0.11 10.95
CA GLY A 576 -8.40 0.49 11.11
C GLY A 576 -8.27 1.91 10.54
N ALA A 577 -9.21 2.37 9.72
CA ALA A 577 -9.17 3.66 9.05
C ALA A 577 -10.32 4.58 9.49
N GLY A 578 -10.02 5.87 9.73
CA GLY A 578 -10.99 6.89 10.12
C GLY A 578 -11.17 7.06 11.64
N LEU A 579 -10.29 6.46 12.45
CA LEU A 579 -10.16 6.79 13.86
C LEU A 579 -9.62 8.23 14.05
N PRO A 580 -9.95 8.90 15.16
CA PRO A 580 -9.56 10.30 15.40
C PRO A 580 -8.05 10.53 15.38
N ASP A 581 -7.63 11.70 14.89
CA ASP A 581 -6.23 12.09 14.81
C ASP A 581 -5.52 12.09 16.18
N LEU A 582 -6.22 12.62 17.19
CA LEU A 582 -5.66 12.88 18.53
C LEU A 582 -6.31 12.04 19.62
N VAL A 583 -5.47 11.60 20.55
CA VAL A 583 -5.87 11.17 21.88
C VAL A 583 -5.17 12.06 22.91
N VAL A 584 -5.93 12.80 23.70
CA VAL A 584 -5.40 13.67 24.76
C VAL A 584 -5.95 13.23 26.11
N TRP A 585 -5.14 13.30 27.15
CA TRP A 585 -5.56 12.89 28.50
C TRP A 585 -4.86 13.67 29.59
N ASN A 586 -5.52 13.73 30.76
CA ASN A 586 -4.94 14.25 31.98
C ASN A 586 -4.48 13.09 32.85
N SER A 587 -3.18 13.03 33.12
CA SER A 587 -2.54 11.93 33.85
C SER A 587 -2.98 11.83 35.32
N HIS A 588 -3.51 12.91 35.89
CA HIS A 588 -3.92 13.00 37.29
C HIS A 588 -5.42 12.71 37.48
N SER A 589 -6.28 13.34 36.68
CA SER A 589 -7.75 13.18 36.77
C SER A 589 -8.27 11.94 36.03
N CYS A 590 -7.43 11.28 35.24
CA CYS A 590 -7.80 10.17 34.36
C CYS A 590 -8.91 10.51 33.34
N GLN A 591 -9.06 11.80 33.01
CA GLN A 591 -9.95 12.23 31.94
C GLN A 591 -9.22 12.15 30.60
N TYR A 592 -9.92 11.73 29.54
CA TYR A 592 -9.38 11.69 28.20
C TYR A 592 -10.39 12.24 27.19
N LYS A 593 -9.90 12.64 26.03
CA LYS A 593 -10.72 13.08 24.89
C LYS A 593 -10.11 12.56 23.60
N LEU A 594 -10.97 12.13 22.67
CA LEU A 594 -10.60 11.69 21.34
C LEU A 594 -11.02 12.78 20.35
N ALA A 595 -10.06 13.41 19.68
CA ALA A 595 -10.32 14.59 18.87
C ALA A 595 -9.91 14.37 17.41
N GLU A 596 -10.86 14.61 16.51
CA GLU A 596 -10.62 14.69 15.07
C GLU A 596 -10.33 16.15 14.70
N VAL A 597 -9.22 16.41 14.04
CA VAL A 597 -8.74 17.76 13.72
C VAL A 597 -9.08 18.09 12.28
N LYS A 598 -9.71 19.25 12.06
CA LYS A 598 -10.07 19.73 10.72
C LYS A 598 -9.46 21.09 10.44
N GLY A 599 -8.59 21.13 9.43
CA GLY A 599 -8.06 22.38 8.89
C GLY A 599 -9.12 23.20 8.15
N PRO A 600 -8.78 24.44 7.71
CA PRO A 600 -9.76 25.41 7.20
C PRO A 600 -10.61 24.99 6.00
N SER A 601 -10.19 23.97 5.26
CA SER A 601 -10.89 23.48 4.06
C SER A 601 -11.19 21.98 4.13
N ASP A 602 -10.91 21.34 5.26
CA ASP A 602 -11.15 19.91 5.43
C ASP A 602 -12.55 19.63 5.99
N GLN A 603 -13.08 18.45 5.69
CA GLN A 603 -14.41 18.01 6.13
C GLN A 603 -14.32 16.57 6.62
N LEU A 604 -15.24 16.19 7.51
CA LEU A 604 -15.32 14.81 7.98
C LEU A 604 -15.62 13.86 6.82
N SER A 605 -14.81 12.82 6.69
CA SER A 605 -15.15 11.69 5.83
C SER A 605 -16.29 10.88 6.44
N HIS A 606 -17.04 10.15 5.60
CA HIS A 606 -18.11 9.26 6.10
C HIS A 606 -17.58 8.19 7.07
N LYS A 607 -16.32 7.74 6.91
CA LYS A 607 -15.69 6.79 7.84
C LYS A 607 -15.46 7.45 9.21
N GLN A 608 -14.94 8.67 9.24
CA GLN A 608 -14.74 9.44 10.47
C GLN A 608 -16.05 9.71 11.20
N MET A 609 -17.11 10.09 10.49
CA MET A 609 -18.43 10.29 11.10
C MET A 609 -18.95 9.01 11.78
N VAL A 610 -18.83 7.86 11.12
CA VAL A 610 -19.22 6.56 11.71
C VAL A 610 -18.38 6.24 12.93
N TRP A 611 -17.07 6.49 12.87
CA TRP A 611 -16.17 6.22 13.98
C TRP A 611 -16.48 7.09 15.20
N LEU A 612 -16.71 8.39 15.00
CA LEU A 612 -17.07 9.32 16.08
C LEU A 612 -18.37 8.89 16.79
N ASP A 613 -19.40 8.49 16.04
CA ASP A 613 -20.64 7.93 16.60
C ASP A 613 -20.41 6.61 17.35
N GLN A 614 -19.58 5.71 16.81
CA GLN A 614 -19.22 4.46 17.50
C GLN A 614 -18.45 4.69 18.79
N LEU A 615 -17.51 5.63 18.81
CA LEU A 615 -16.73 5.98 20.00
C LEU A 615 -17.62 6.62 21.08
N GLN A 616 -18.57 7.47 20.67
CA GLN A 616 -19.57 8.03 21.58
C GLN A 616 -20.48 6.95 22.18
N GLN A 617 -20.86 5.93 21.39
CA GLN A 617 -21.62 4.77 21.89
C GLN A 617 -20.82 3.91 22.88
N LEU A 618 -19.49 4.00 22.86
CA LEU A 618 -18.59 3.43 23.87
C LEU A 618 -18.35 4.38 25.06
N GLU A 619 -19.16 5.44 25.18
CA GLU A 619 -19.10 6.45 26.25
C GLU A 619 -17.77 7.25 26.30
N ALA A 620 -17.04 7.32 25.18
CA ALA A 620 -15.86 8.17 25.07
C ALA A 620 -16.25 9.66 24.88
N ASP A 621 -15.47 10.57 25.48
CA ASP A 621 -15.52 12.00 25.16
C ASP A 621 -14.86 12.21 23.79
N VAL A 622 -15.70 12.52 22.80
CA VAL A 622 -15.31 12.73 21.40
C VAL A 622 -15.60 14.16 20.98
N GLU A 623 -14.76 14.72 20.12
CA GLU A 623 -14.91 16.10 19.65
C GLU A 623 -14.29 16.29 18.26
N VAL A 624 -14.82 17.24 17.49
CA VAL A 624 -14.18 17.70 16.25
C VAL A 624 -13.61 19.09 16.47
N CYS A 625 -12.29 19.20 16.35
CA CYS A 625 -11.54 20.45 16.52
C CYS A 625 -11.31 21.12 15.17
N HIS A 626 -12.03 22.21 14.91
CA HIS A 626 -11.86 23.02 13.70
C HIS A 626 -10.79 24.08 13.92
N VAL A 627 -9.77 24.11 13.08
CA VAL A 627 -8.74 25.16 13.10
C VAL A 627 -9.04 26.20 12.04
N THR A 628 -9.37 27.41 12.50
CA THR A 628 -9.56 28.56 11.62
C THR A 628 -8.28 29.37 11.51
N ALA A 629 -7.99 29.81 10.30
CA ALA A 629 -6.83 30.61 10.00
C ALA A 629 -7.00 32.07 10.45
N VAL A 630 -6.01 32.58 11.17
CA VAL A 630 -5.87 34.02 11.47
C VAL A 630 -4.69 34.57 10.68
N GLY A 631 -4.93 35.60 9.87
CA GLY A 631 -3.87 36.26 9.11
C GLY A 631 -2.93 37.05 10.02
N ALA A 632 -1.65 37.12 9.67
CA ALA A 632 -0.61 37.81 10.46
C ALA A 632 -0.87 39.32 10.70
N ARG A 633 -1.84 39.94 10.03
CA ARG A 633 -2.16 41.38 10.14
C ARG A 633 -3.21 41.74 11.19
N SER A 634 -3.89 40.79 11.82
CA SER A 634 -5.04 41.10 12.69
C SER A 634 -4.70 41.49 14.14
N HIS A 635 -3.42 41.57 14.53
CA HIS A 635 -3.00 41.99 15.88
C HIS A 635 -2.36 43.40 15.93
N GLN A 636 -2.44 44.20 14.87
CA GLN A 636 -2.03 45.62 14.90
C GLN A 636 -3.15 46.59 15.31
N LEU A 637 -4.32 46.10 15.71
CA LEU A 637 -5.44 46.91 16.19
C LEU A 637 -6.04 46.28 17.44
N SER A 638 -5.35 46.42 18.56
CA SER A 638 -5.92 46.31 19.91
C SER A 638 -5.08 47.13 20.88
#